data_AF-A0A0B0CYU1-F1
#
_entry.id   AF-A0A0B0CYU1-F1
#
_cell.length_a   1.000
_cell.length_b   1.000
_cell.length_c   1.000
_cell.angle_alpha   90.00
_cell.angle_beta   90.00
_cell.angle_gamma   90.00
#
_symmetry.space_group_name_H-M   'P 1'
#
loop_
_entity.id
_entity.type
_entity.pdbx_description
1 polymer ?
#
loop_
_entity_poly.entity_id
_entity_poly.type
_entity_poly.pdbx_seq_one_letter_code
_entity_poly.pdbx_strand_id
1 'polypeptide(L)'
;MKKKYLWLSMIALLIIVIGTTLTFRVVGANTLDEKLELANQAYQSEEWEKSIELYQKVLKIDPDHVEARLGLGKAYQAMNHRDEAIETINEGIDRKVQEHRYYLLLSDIYSSMGDVSKAVDVLDRGQKYSTHQSLKQAYKELISNIYIHTDREIVQEGYDREIELVYENEKGDLKPLEGEWSVQDTSIGTIESNDGSVRFEAAKTGKTAIEVKWESLTQYVTIEVAEQVVEEMTIEPSEVESLAVGESQDISVTGVDAAGEEMTFTPEWTSKEGRLEIEAQQDGTATIKAKEEGKDTLFISYQDYEKELDVVVDGESKSIDAQVEGEGSVTVFPDKELYFKGEKVTLEAFPEEGWEFTGWKGDLNGNDNPVNTTVDNNMDIVAVFEPIQHDLDLSISGEGEIIRDSLADSYDHMDQVSLRARAASGWEFAGWKGSYTGDDTRINLVMDEDKSLQAVFTREETEQEEEEPEETGDSREEEDSYEPSPPEPTSYSLSLQSNGGGSIQKNKSGSTFEEGTTVRLTAVPKDGWNFTGWSGSASGSSASISVTMNGKKSIQANFEKEPEPEPEPKTYSLSTSVVGFGKINASRTSAQEGESITVKAIPAEGWRFVEWRGDAVGYSSSSTITMDGNKQVTAVFEEE
;
A
#
# COMPACT_ATOMS: atom_id res chain seq x y z
N MET A 1 -45.81 82.45 31.52
CA MET A 1 -46.44 81.86 30.33
C MET A 1 -45.36 81.54 29.31
N LYS A 2 -45.31 80.27 28.87
CA LYS A 2 -44.87 79.73 27.56
C LYS A 2 -43.43 80.05 27.09
N LYS A 3 -42.50 79.10 27.08
CA LYS A 3 -42.28 77.94 26.15
C LYS A 3 -41.66 78.34 24.79
N LYS A 4 -40.65 77.53 24.41
CA LYS A 4 -39.86 77.45 23.15
C LYS A 4 -38.56 78.28 23.22
N TYR A 5 -37.33 77.78 23.20
CA TYR A 5 -36.76 76.54 22.65
C TYR A 5 -35.64 76.03 23.58
N LEU A 6 -35.76 74.77 24.01
CA LEU A 6 -34.70 73.99 24.65
C LEU A 6 -34.15 73.05 23.56
N TRP A 7 -32.83 72.91 23.50
CA TRP A 7 -32.10 71.83 22.81
C TRP A 7 -32.11 71.82 21.27
N LEU A 8 -31.02 72.32 20.69
CA LEU A 8 -30.45 71.84 19.41
C LEU A 8 -29.04 71.31 19.71
N SER A 9 -28.98 70.21 20.47
CA SER A 9 -27.95 69.19 20.29
C SER A 9 -28.32 68.37 19.06
N MET A 10 -27.33 67.93 18.28
CA MET A 10 -27.46 66.86 17.27
C MET A 10 -28.50 67.13 16.19
N ILE A 11 -28.06 67.53 14.99
CA ILE A 11 -28.62 67.26 13.65
C ILE A 11 -27.96 68.30 12.72
N ALA A 12 -26.66 68.14 12.50
CA ALA A 12 -25.93 68.76 11.39
C ALA A 12 -25.01 67.71 10.73
N LEU A 13 -25.42 66.44 10.82
CA LEU A 13 -24.80 65.30 10.14
C LEU A 13 -25.88 64.29 9.76
N LEU A 14 -26.99 64.83 9.25
CA LEU A 14 -28.05 64.10 8.59
C LEU A 14 -28.23 64.86 7.27
N ILE A 15 -28.02 64.17 6.15
CA ILE A 15 -27.96 64.70 4.76
C ILE A 15 -26.54 65.13 4.27
N ILE A 16 -25.53 64.25 4.40
CA ILE A 16 -24.65 63.79 3.30
C ILE A 16 -24.21 62.35 3.67
N VAL A 17 -25.19 61.44 3.78
CA VAL A 17 -24.97 59.99 3.96
C VAL A 17 -25.69 59.23 2.82
N ILE A 18 -25.86 59.87 1.65
CA ILE A 18 -26.49 59.24 0.50
C ILE A 18 -25.68 59.61 -0.74
N GLY A 19 -24.83 58.67 -1.17
CA GLY A 19 -24.20 58.71 -2.48
C GLY A 19 -22.68 58.79 -2.46
N THR A 20 -22.02 57.71 -2.02
CA THR A 20 -20.93 56.99 -2.73
C THR A 20 -20.24 56.04 -1.76
N THR A 21 -20.79 54.82 -1.66
CA THR A 21 -20.16 53.53 -1.27
C THR A 21 -21.22 52.58 -0.67
N LEU A 22 -22.35 52.47 -1.38
CA LEU A 22 -23.04 51.20 -1.48
C LEU A 22 -22.62 50.62 -2.82
N THR A 23 -21.43 50.01 -2.89
CA THR A 23 -21.35 48.77 -3.65
C THR A 23 -22.19 47.78 -2.85
N PHE A 24 -23.48 47.76 -3.16
CA PHE A 24 -24.27 46.55 -3.02
C PHE A 24 -23.38 45.45 -3.63
N ARG A 25 -22.82 44.56 -2.79
CA ARG A 25 -22.61 43.19 -3.25
C ARG A 25 -23.99 42.75 -3.68
N VAL A 26 -24.16 42.64 -4.99
CA VAL A 26 -25.34 42.05 -5.59
C VAL A 26 -25.52 40.70 -4.90
N VAL A 27 -26.54 40.61 -4.06
CA VAL A 27 -27.17 39.34 -3.74
C VAL A 27 -27.74 38.83 -5.06
N GLY A 28 -27.34 37.61 -5.46
CA GLY A 28 -28.17 36.77 -6.31
C GLY A 28 -27.68 36.52 -7.73
N ALA A 29 -26.61 35.72 -7.84
CA ALA A 29 -26.56 34.57 -8.73
C ALA A 29 -25.51 33.65 -8.07
N ASN A 30 -25.80 32.68 -7.21
CA ASN A 30 -26.63 31.48 -7.46
C ASN A 30 -26.37 30.90 -8.85
N THR A 31 -25.14 31.06 -9.35
CA THR A 31 -24.75 30.42 -10.59
C THR A 31 -24.82 28.91 -10.37
N LEU A 32 -25.29 28.20 -11.38
CA LEU A 32 -25.40 26.74 -11.35
C LEU A 32 -24.03 26.12 -11.03
N ASP A 33 -22.97 26.75 -11.57
CA ASP A 33 -21.56 26.38 -11.39
C ASP A 33 -21.09 26.54 -9.94
N GLU A 34 -21.43 27.64 -9.26
CA GLU A 34 -21.12 27.82 -7.82
C GLU A 34 -21.73 26.71 -6.96
N LYS A 35 -22.96 26.28 -7.28
CA LYS A 35 -23.61 25.20 -6.53
C LYS A 35 -22.97 23.85 -6.79
N LEU A 36 -22.57 23.60 -8.03
CA LEU A 36 -21.85 22.40 -8.41
C LEU A 36 -20.50 22.34 -7.68
N GLU A 37 -19.78 23.46 -7.62
CA GLU A 37 -18.49 23.54 -6.92
C GLU A 37 -18.66 23.28 -5.42
N LEU A 38 -19.66 23.87 -4.79
CA LEU A 38 -19.99 23.58 -3.38
C LEU A 38 -20.37 22.10 -3.16
N ALA A 39 -21.09 21.49 -4.11
CA ALA A 39 -21.44 20.07 -4.04
C ALA A 39 -20.19 19.19 -4.13
N ASN A 40 -19.30 19.49 -5.08
CA ASN A 40 -18.01 18.80 -5.25
C ASN A 40 -17.13 18.98 -4.00
N GLN A 41 -17.05 20.19 -3.44
CA GLN A 41 -16.28 20.46 -2.23
C GLN A 41 -16.83 19.68 -1.03
N ALA A 42 -18.16 19.64 -0.87
CA ALA A 42 -18.80 18.83 0.15
C ALA A 42 -18.48 17.34 -0.02
N TYR A 43 -18.53 16.82 -1.25
CA TYR A 43 -18.12 15.44 -1.55
C TYR A 43 -16.64 15.21 -1.18
N GLN A 44 -15.71 16.07 -1.60
CA GLN A 44 -14.28 15.93 -1.26
C GLN A 44 -13.98 16.06 0.24
N SER A 45 -14.87 16.72 0.98
CA SER A 45 -14.78 16.85 2.44
C SER A 45 -15.50 15.70 3.17
N GLU A 46 -15.93 14.66 2.45
CA GLU A 46 -16.70 13.52 2.96
C GLU A 46 -18.05 13.90 3.61
N GLU A 47 -18.55 15.11 3.33
CA GLU A 47 -19.86 15.59 3.74
C GLU A 47 -20.93 15.05 2.75
N TRP A 48 -21.08 13.73 2.68
CA TRP A 48 -21.84 13.03 1.63
C TRP A 48 -23.30 13.50 1.55
N GLU A 49 -24.00 13.58 2.68
CA GLU A 49 -25.41 14.01 2.73
C GLU A 49 -25.59 15.44 2.21
N LYS A 50 -24.65 16.33 2.55
CA LYS A 50 -24.67 17.71 2.07
C LYS A 50 -24.34 17.77 0.58
N SER A 51 -23.41 16.96 0.10
CA SER A 51 -23.11 16.87 -1.34
C SER A 51 -24.34 16.39 -2.12
N ILE A 52 -25.07 15.39 -1.62
CA ILE A 52 -26.32 14.89 -2.19
C ILE A 52 -27.35 16.03 -2.29
N GLU A 53 -27.58 16.77 -1.20
CA GLU A 53 -28.54 17.89 -1.18
C GLU A 53 -28.17 18.96 -2.22
N LEU A 54 -26.88 19.29 -2.34
CA LEU A 54 -26.38 20.29 -3.26
C LEU A 54 -26.46 19.82 -4.73
N TYR A 55 -26.09 18.58 -5.03
CA TYR A 55 -26.26 18.01 -6.37
C TYR A 55 -27.74 17.93 -6.78
N GLN A 56 -28.63 17.52 -5.88
CA GLN A 56 -30.08 17.54 -6.13
C GLN A 56 -30.59 18.95 -6.43
N LYS A 57 -30.07 19.98 -5.73
CA LYS A 57 -30.39 21.39 -6.03
C LYS A 57 -29.91 21.82 -7.41
N VAL A 58 -28.75 21.35 -7.88
CA VAL A 58 -28.25 21.58 -9.24
C VAL A 58 -29.18 20.90 -10.25
N LEU A 59 -29.50 19.62 -10.05
CA LEU A 59 -30.37 18.84 -10.94
C LEU A 59 -31.83 19.32 -10.97
N LYS A 60 -32.30 19.99 -9.91
CA LYS A 60 -33.61 20.65 -9.92
C LYS A 60 -33.67 21.84 -10.88
N ILE A 61 -32.53 22.49 -11.11
CA ILE A 61 -32.42 23.65 -12.01
C ILE A 61 -32.10 23.18 -13.43
N ASP A 62 -31.13 22.27 -13.55
CA ASP A 62 -30.76 21.62 -14.81
C ASP A 62 -30.77 20.09 -14.65
N PRO A 63 -31.91 19.45 -14.97
CA PRO A 63 -32.04 17.99 -14.87
C PRO A 63 -31.09 17.19 -15.77
N ASP A 64 -30.53 17.80 -16.82
CA ASP A 64 -29.63 17.17 -17.78
C ASP A 64 -28.14 17.42 -17.46
N HIS A 65 -27.85 18.05 -16.31
CA HIS A 65 -26.50 18.37 -15.89
C HIS A 65 -25.69 17.11 -15.57
N VAL A 66 -24.67 16.82 -16.38
CA VAL A 66 -23.93 15.55 -16.30
C VAL A 66 -23.09 15.44 -15.03
N GLU A 67 -22.26 16.45 -14.72
CA GLU A 67 -21.38 16.37 -13.54
C GLU A 67 -22.15 16.25 -12.24
N ALA A 68 -23.23 17.01 -12.06
CA ALA A 68 -24.07 16.92 -10.88
C ALA A 68 -24.71 15.55 -10.70
N ARG A 69 -25.10 14.88 -11.80
CA ARG A 69 -25.70 13.55 -11.73
C ARG A 69 -24.67 12.46 -11.46
N LEU A 70 -23.49 12.55 -12.08
CA LEU A 70 -22.36 11.67 -11.76
C LEU A 70 -21.92 11.85 -10.30
N GLY A 71 -21.82 13.10 -9.84
CA GLY A 71 -21.49 13.43 -8.46
C GLY A 71 -22.53 12.90 -7.47
N LEU A 72 -23.83 13.02 -7.78
CA LEU A 72 -24.91 12.46 -6.97
C LEU A 72 -24.83 10.92 -6.88
N GLY A 73 -24.62 10.24 -8.01
CA GLY A 73 -24.45 8.79 -8.02
C GLY A 73 -23.25 8.32 -7.19
N LYS A 74 -22.10 9.02 -7.31
CA LYS A 74 -20.90 8.76 -6.50
C LYS A 74 -21.15 9.01 -5.01
N ALA A 75 -21.87 10.07 -4.66
CA ALA A 75 -22.20 10.37 -3.27
C ALA A 75 -23.10 9.28 -2.65
N TYR A 76 -24.09 8.79 -3.39
CA TYR A 76 -24.88 7.64 -2.95
C TYR A 76 -24.05 6.36 -2.83
N GLN A 77 -23.14 6.10 -3.77
CA GLN A 77 -22.23 4.95 -3.70
C GLN A 77 -21.31 5.02 -2.46
N ALA A 78 -20.74 6.18 -2.16
CA ALA A 78 -19.90 6.41 -0.97
C ALA A 78 -20.68 6.17 0.34
N MET A 79 -21.98 6.44 0.36
CA MET A 79 -22.88 6.12 1.47
C MET A 79 -23.41 4.68 1.47
N ASN A 80 -22.99 3.84 0.53
CA ASN A 80 -23.52 2.49 0.31
C ASN A 80 -25.04 2.46 0.01
N HIS A 81 -25.60 3.57 -0.49
CA HIS A 81 -26.97 3.70 -0.97
C HIS A 81 -27.05 3.26 -2.44
N ARG A 82 -26.92 1.95 -2.65
CA ARG A 82 -26.68 1.35 -3.98
C ARG A 82 -27.87 1.51 -4.92
N ASP A 83 -29.09 1.33 -4.42
CA ASP A 83 -30.29 1.41 -5.23
C ASP A 83 -30.49 2.85 -5.75
N GLU A 84 -30.30 3.85 -4.89
CA GLU A 84 -30.39 5.27 -5.26
C GLU A 84 -29.29 5.68 -6.24
N ALA A 85 -28.07 5.14 -6.09
CA ALA A 85 -26.98 5.37 -7.04
C ALA A 85 -27.34 4.82 -8.43
N ILE A 86 -27.81 3.57 -8.49
CA ILE A 86 -28.23 2.91 -9.74
C ILE A 86 -29.39 3.66 -10.40
N GLU A 87 -30.42 4.04 -9.62
CA GLU A 87 -31.57 4.82 -10.12
C GLU A 87 -31.11 6.17 -10.69
N THR A 88 -30.29 6.90 -9.94
CA THR A 88 -29.77 8.23 -10.34
C THR A 88 -29.03 8.18 -11.67
N ILE A 89 -28.20 7.14 -11.86
CA ILE A 89 -27.40 7.00 -13.08
C ILE A 89 -28.22 6.46 -14.25
N ASN A 90 -29.17 5.55 -14.03
CA ASN A 90 -30.11 5.12 -15.08
C ASN A 90 -30.97 6.29 -15.59
N GLU A 91 -31.47 7.17 -14.70
CA GLU A 91 -32.13 8.40 -15.13
C GLU A 91 -31.21 9.29 -16.00
N GLY A 92 -29.90 9.28 -15.72
CA GLY A 92 -28.91 9.98 -16.53
C GLY A 92 -28.77 9.40 -17.92
N ILE A 93 -28.73 8.07 -18.02
CA ILE A 93 -28.70 7.33 -19.29
C ILE A 93 -29.95 7.62 -20.11
N ASP A 94 -31.14 7.61 -19.49
CA ASP A 94 -32.42 7.89 -20.16
C ASP A 94 -32.46 9.31 -20.75
N ARG A 95 -31.81 10.27 -20.08
CA ARG A 95 -31.72 11.66 -20.54
C ARG A 95 -30.65 11.87 -21.62
N LYS A 96 -29.48 11.26 -21.45
CA LYS A 96 -28.31 11.41 -22.32
C LYS A 96 -27.66 10.05 -22.61
N VAL A 97 -28.31 9.28 -23.48
CA VAL A 97 -27.90 7.90 -23.81
C VAL A 97 -26.49 7.76 -24.37
N GLN A 98 -25.91 8.82 -24.96
CA GLN A 98 -24.56 8.82 -25.53
C GLN A 98 -23.45 9.21 -24.52
N GLU A 99 -23.83 9.67 -23.32
CA GLU A 99 -22.88 10.06 -22.28
C GLU A 99 -22.26 8.81 -21.66
N HIS A 100 -21.04 8.50 -22.09
CA HIS A 100 -20.33 7.27 -21.74
C HIS A 100 -20.05 7.15 -20.24
N ARG A 101 -19.86 8.26 -19.53
CA ARG A 101 -19.49 8.25 -18.11
C ARG A 101 -20.57 7.67 -17.20
N TYR A 102 -21.84 7.72 -17.60
CA TYR A 102 -22.90 7.05 -16.86
C TYR A 102 -22.76 5.53 -16.88
N TYR A 103 -22.38 4.96 -18.03
CA TYR A 103 -22.16 3.51 -18.12
C TYR A 103 -20.91 3.09 -17.36
N LEU A 104 -19.84 3.89 -17.39
CA LEU A 104 -18.64 3.62 -16.59
C LEU A 104 -18.96 3.58 -15.09
N LEU A 105 -19.66 4.60 -14.59
CA LEU A 105 -20.02 4.65 -13.17
C LEU A 105 -21.01 3.56 -12.78
N LEU A 106 -21.99 3.25 -13.63
CA LEU A 106 -22.94 2.18 -13.35
C LEU A 106 -22.26 0.79 -13.36
N SER A 107 -21.30 0.58 -14.25
CA SER A 107 -20.47 -0.62 -14.25
C SER A 107 -19.64 -0.74 -12.97
N ASP A 108 -19.00 0.35 -12.54
CA ASP A 108 -18.23 0.40 -11.29
C ASP A 108 -19.10 0.08 -10.06
N ILE A 109 -20.32 0.64 -10.01
CA ILE A 109 -21.28 0.33 -8.95
C ILE A 109 -21.60 -1.18 -8.95
N TYR A 110 -21.90 -1.79 -10.10
CA TYR A 110 -22.16 -3.23 -10.16
C TYR A 110 -20.94 -4.09 -9.82
N SER A 111 -19.74 -3.72 -10.28
CA SER A 111 -18.49 -4.39 -9.91
C SER A 111 -18.23 -4.34 -8.41
N SER A 112 -18.47 -3.20 -7.75
CA SER A 112 -18.35 -3.05 -6.29
C SER A 112 -19.36 -3.89 -5.50
N MET A 113 -20.45 -4.31 -6.15
CA MET A 113 -21.43 -5.26 -5.60
C MET A 113 -21.06 -6.72 -5.89
N GLY A 114 -20.01 -6.96 -6.67
CA GLY A 114 -19.65 -8.27 -7.22
C GLY A 114 -20.59 -8.75 -8.32
N ASP A 115 -21.49 -7.92 -8.86
CA ASP A 115 -22.44 -8.30 -9.91
C ASP A 115 -21.81 -8.08 -11.30
N VAL A 116 -20.80 -8.90 -11.61
CA VAL A 116 -19.94 -8.78 -12.80
C VAL A 116 -20.75 -8.90 -14.09
N SER A 117 -21.77 -9.78 -14.14
CA SER A 117 -22.66 -9.91 -15.31
C SER A 117 -23.32 -8.58 -15.64
N LYS A 118 -23.90 -7.89 -14.65
CA LYS A 118 -24.50 -6.56 -14.88
C LYS A 118 -23.47 -5.49 -15.24
N ALA A 119 -22.28 -5.54 -14.67
CA ALA A 119 -21.21 -4.62 -15.03
C ALA A 119 -20.83 -4.75 -16.53
N VAL A 120 -20.66 -5.99 -17.01
CA VAL A 120 -20.37 -6.31 -18.42
C VAL A 120 -21.53 -5.87 -19.33
N ASP A 121 -22.79 -6.20 -19.01
CA ASP A 121 -23.96 -5.80 -19.80
C ASP A 121 -24.07 -4.28 -19.93
N VAL A 122 -23.82 -3.54 -18.84
CA VAL A 122 -23.85 -2.07 -18.85
C VAL A 122 -22.79 -1.49 -19.78
N LEU A 123 -21.57 -2.01 -19.76
CA LEU A 123 -20.50 -1.54 -20.65
C LEU A 123 -20.81 -1.88 -22.11
N ASP A 124 -21.32 -3.08 -22.40
CA ASP A 124 -21.77 -3.48 -23.73
C ASP A 124 -22.89 -2.59 -24.25
N ARG A 125 -23.87 -2.28 -23.40
CA ARG A 125 -24.93 -1.33 -23.71
C ARG A 125 -24.35 0.06 -24.01
N GLY A 126 -23.42 0.54 -23.20
CA GLY A 126 -22.73 1.82 -23.42
C GLY A 126 -22.02 1.88 -24.76
N GLN A 127 -21.32 0.81 -25.16
CA GLN A 127 -20.61 0.71 -26.43
C GLN A 127 -21.53 0.73 -27.66
N LYS A 128 -22.80 0.32 -27.52
CA LYS A 128 -23.80 0.43 -28.59
C LYS A 128 -24.21 1.88 -28.87
N TYR A 129 -24.20 2.74 -27.86
CA TYR A 129 -24.68 4.13 -27.96
C TYR A 129 -23.57 5.17 -28.02
N SER A 130 -22.36 4.84 -27.57
CA SER A 130 -21.21 5.74 -27.53
C SER A 130 -19.95 5.05 -28.07
N THR A 131 -19.18 5.77 -28.88
CA THR A 131 -17.91 5.28 -29.45
C THR A 131 -16.69 5.66 -28.61
N HIS A 132 -16.90 6.23 -27.42
CA HIS A 132 -15.82 6.72 -26.58
C HIS A 132 -14.89 5.58 -26.13
N GLN A 133 -13.58 5.80 -26.25
CA GLN A 133 -12.57 4.75 -26.03
C GLN A 133 -12.58 4.21 -24.59
N SER A 134 -12.94 5.03 -23.61
CA SER A 134 -12.98 4.62 -22.19
C SER A 134 -13.92 3.44 -21.93
N LEU A 135 -15.02 3.30 -22.68
CA LEU A 135 -15.92 2.15 -22.53
C LEU A 135 -15.27 0.86 -23.00
N LYS A 136 -14.56 0.93 -24.13
CA LYS A 136 -13.80 -0.20 -24.65
C LYS A 136 -12.67 -0.60 -23.70
N GLN A 137 -12.02 0.40 -23.11
CA GLN A 137 -10.96 0.18 -22.13
C GLN A 137 -11.51 -0.49 -20.86
N ALA A 138 -12.54 0.10 -20.24
CA ALA A 138 -13.17 -0.47 -19.04
C ALA A 138 -13.72 -1.88 -19.30
N TYR A 139 -14.31 -2.12 -20.48
CA TYR A 139 -14.78 -3.45 -20.87
C TYR A 139 -13.61 -4.43 -20.98
N LYS A 140 -12.51 -4.03 -21.64
CA LYS A 140 -11.31 -4.86 -21.77
C LYS A 140 -10.68 -5.20 -20.41
N GLU A 141 -10.61 -4.22 -19.51
CA GLU A 141 -10.08 -4.39 -18.14
C GLU A 141 -10.98 -5.34 -17.33
N LEU A 142 -12.30 -5.20 -17.43
CA LEU A 142 -13.23 -6.06 -16.71
C LEU A 142 -13.17 -7.51 -17.19
N ILE A 143 -13.19 -7.74 -18.51
CA ILE A 143 -13.14 -9.11 -19.07
C ILE A 143 -11.76 -9.75 -18.97
N SER A 144 -10.66 -8.97 -18.85
CA SER A 144 -9.32 -9.56 -18.68
C SER A 144 -9.18 -10.30 -17.36
N ASN A 145 -10.04 -9.99 -16.39
CA ASN A 145 -10.13 -10.68 -15.12
C ASN A 145 -11.09 -11.88 -15.16
N ILE A 146 -11.64 -12.21 -16.33
CA ILE A 146 -12.54 -13.36 -16.53
C ILE A 146 -11.83 -14.41 -17.37
N TYR A 147 -11.50 -15.54 -16.75
CA TYR A 147 -10.75 -16.62 -17.39
C TYR A 147 -11.22 -17.99 -16.90
N ILE A 148 -10.81 -19.04 -17.63
CA ILE A 148 -11.02 -20.42 -17.21
C ILE A 148 -9.90 -20.78 -16.23
N HIS A 149 -10.25 -21.02 -14.98
CA HIS A 149 -9.37 -21.53 -13.96
C HIS A 149 -9.37 -23.06 -13.98
N THR A 150 -8.19 -23.64 -13.87
CA THR A 150 -7.93 -25.09 -13.75
C THR A 150 -6.60 -25.24 -13.05
N ASP A 151 -6.45 -26.25 -12.18
CA ASP A 151 -5.19 -26.48 -11.47
C ASP A 151 -4.03 -26.69 -12.44
N ARG A 152 -4.31 -27.44 -13.53
CA ARG A 152 -3.32 -27.81 -14.55
C ARG A 152 -4.00 -27.99 -15.91
N GLU A 153 -3.27 -27.81 -16.99
CA GLU A 153 -3.80 -27.93 -18.36
C GLU A 153 -3.54 -29.32 -19.01
N ILE A 154 -3.13 -30.32 -18.22
CA ILE A 154 -2.82 -31.68 -18.70
C ILE A 154 -3.47 -32.82 -17.89
N VAL A 155 -4.37 -33.62 -18.49
CA VAL A 155 -5.17 -34.65 -17.79
C VAL A 155 -4.79 -36.06 -18.26
N GLN A 156 -4.80 -37.05 -17.36
CA GLN A 156 -4.56 -38.45 -17.71
C GLN A 156 -5.76 -39.05 -18.43
N GLU A 157 -5.53 -39.84 -19.49
CA GLU A 157 -6.59 -40.58 -20.20
C GLU A 157 -7.40 -41.44 -19.22
N GLY A 158 -8.74 -41.28 -19.23
CA GLY A 158 -9.66 -41.98 -18.34
C GLY A 158 -9.93 -41.28 -16.99
N TYR A 159 -9.36 -40.10 -16.76
CA TYR A 159 -9.56 -39.27 -15.57
C TYR A 159 -10.19 -37.92 -15.91
N ASP A 160 -10.63 -37.20 -14.89
CA ASP A 160 -11.26 -35.90 -15.00
C ASP A 160 -10.41 -34.77 -14.43
N ARG A 161 -10.73 -33.54 -14.86
CA ARG A 161 -10.23 -32.32 -14.23
C ARG A 161 -11.32 -31.29 -14.08
N GLU A 162 -11.37 -30.69 -12.91
CA GLU A 162 -12.25 -29.57 -12.63
C GLU A 162 -11.76 -28.31 -13.35
N ILE A 163 -12.70 -27.62 -13.98
CA ILE A 163 -12.48 -26.35 -14.64
C ILE A 163 -13.59 -25.39 -14.25
N GLU A 164 -13.28 -24.10 -14.16
CA GLU A 164 -14.27 -23.11 -13.73
C GLU A 164 -14.07 -21.81 -14.49
N LEU A 165 -15.15 -21.16 -14.90
CA LEU A 165 -15.08 -19.80 -15.40
C LEU A 165 -15.13 -18.88 -14.19
N VAL A 166 -14.07 -18.14 -13.93
CA VAL A 166 -13.97 -17.27 -12.75
C VAL A 166 -13.81 -15.82 -13.15
N TYR A 167 -14.30 -14.93 -12.29
CA TYR A 167 -13.91 -13.53 -12.24
C TYR A 167 -12.97 -13.30 -11.05
N GLU A 168 -11.79 -12.74 -11.30
CA GLU A 168 -10.83 -12.35 -10.26
C GLU A 168 -10.97 -10.87 -9.90
N ASN A 169 -11.25 -10.59 -8.64
CA ASN A 169 -11.33 -9.21 -8.15
C ASN A 169 -9.93 -8.63 -7.85
N GLU A 170 -9.84 -7.35 -7.46
CA GLU A 170 -8.56 -6.69 -7.16
C GLU A 170 -7.78 -7.29 -5.98
N LYS A 171 -8.43 -8.11 -5.14
CA LYS A 171 -7.81 -8.80 -4.00
C LYS A 171 -7.34 -10.22 -4.34
N GLY A 172 -7.59 -10.68 -5.57
CA GLY A 172 -7.33 -12.06 -6.00
C GLY A 172 -8.43 -13.05 -5.61
N ASP A 173 -9.58 -12.59 -5.09
CA ASP A 173 -10.69 -13.51 -4.81
C ASP A 173 -11.32 -13.97 -6.11
N LEU A 174 -11.44 -15.29 -6.28
CA LEU A 174 -12.08 -15.91 -7.43
C LEU A 174 -13.59 -16.04 -7.20
N LYS A 175 -14.38 -15.49 -8.13
CA LYS A 175 -15.83 -15.63 -8.14
C LYS A 175 -16.28 -16.50 -9.32
N PRO A 176 -16.96 -17.63 -9.06
CA PRO A 176 -17.53 -18.48 -10.09
C PRO A 176 -18.55 -17.77 -10.99
N LEU A 177 -18.53 -18.08 -12.28
CA LEU A 177 -19.48 -17.62 -13.30
C LEU A 177 -20.06 -18.82 -14.06
N GLU A 178 -21.37 -18.79 -14.31
CA GLU A 178 -22.07 -19.86 -15.04
C GLU A 178 -21.98 -19.64 -16.55
N GLY A 179 -21.22 -20.48 -17.26
CA GLY A 179 -21.08 -20.42 -18.72
C GLY A 179 -21.68 -21.63 -19.44
N GLU A 180 -21.91 -21.48 -20.74
CA GLU A 180 -22.21 -22.58 -21.65
C GLU A 180 -20.91 -23.19 -22.19
N TRP A 181 -20.64 -24.44 -21.82
CA TRP A 181 -19.39 -25.12 -22.12
C TRP A 181 -19.49 -26.04 -23.34
N SER A 182 -18.39 -26.14 -24.09
CA SER A 182 -18.25 -27.08 -25.20
C SER A 182 -16.80 -27.49 -25.42
N VAL A 183 -16.58 -28.68 -25.99
CA VAL A 183 -15.27 -29.21 -26.34
C VAL A 183 -15.17 -29.27 -27.87
N GLN A 184 -14.09 -28.73 -28.46
CA GLN A 184 -13.93 -28.68 -29.91
C GLN A 184 -13.73 -30.07 -30.53
N ASP A 185 -12.82 -30.87 -29.99
CA ASP A 185 -12.64 -32.28 -30.37
C ASP A 185 -13.18 -33.19 -29.26
N THR A 186 -14.43 -33.62 -29.42
CA THR A 186 -15.10 -34.52 -28.46
C THR A 186 -14.55 -35.94 -28.47
N SER A 187 -13.62 -36.29 -29.37
CA SER A 187 -12.94 -37.58 -29.33
C SER A 187 -11.81 -37.62 -28.30
N ILE A 188 -11.30 -36.46 -27.90
CA ILE A 188 -10.26 -36.29 -26.87
C ILE A 188 -10.88 -36.27 -25.47
N GLY A 189 -12.08 -35.72 -25.32
CA GLY A 189 -12.80 -35.71 -24.04
C GLY A 189 -14.17 -35.06 -24.13
N THR A 190 -14.91 -35.10 -23.03
CA THR A 190 -16.24 -34.50 -22.89
C THR A 190 -16.29 -33.58 -21.69
N ILE A 191 -17.35 -32.78 -21.58
CA ILE A 191 -17.57 -31.90 -20.43
C ILE A 191 -18.84 -32.31 -19.70
N GLU A 192 -18.75 -32.47 -18.39
CA GLU A 192 -19.89 -32.70 -17.51
C GLU A 192 -20.07 -31.50 -16.60
N SER A 193 -21.33 -31.07 -16.42
CA SER A 193 -21.69 -29.98 -15.52
C SER A 193 -22.71 -30.49 -14.53
N ASN A 194 -22.30 -30.60 -13.26
CA ASN A 194 -23.11 -31.11 -12.16
C ASN A 194 -22.97 -30.16 -10.96
N ASP A 195 -24.10 -29.71 -10.41
CA ASP A 195 -24.18 -28.95 -9.15
C ASP A 195 -23.19 -27.77 -9.04
N GLY A 196 -22.96 -27.04 -10.12
CA GLY A 196 -22.07 -25.87 -10.17
C GLY A 196 -20.59 -26.17 -10.48
N SER A 197 -20.18 -27.44 -10.40
CA SER A 197 -18.84 -27.88 -10.85
C SER A 197 -18.87 -28.28 -12.32
N VAL A 198 -17.82 -27.93 -13.05
CA VAL A 198 -17.64 -28.31 -14.45
C VAL A 198 -16.37 -29.14 -14.55
N ARG A 199 -16.47 -30.32 -15.16
CA ARG A 199 -15.38 -31.28 -15.27
C ARG A 199 -15.14 -31.66 -16.71
N PHE A 200 -13.88 -31.62 -17.11
CA PHE A 200 -13.42 -32.19 -18.36
C PHE A 200 -13.02 -33.65 -18.15
N GLU A 201 -13.75 -34.55 -18.81
CA GLU A 201 -13.55 -36.00 -18.77
C GLU A 201 -12.65 -36.42 -19.95
N ALA A 202 -11.43 -36.87 -19.66
CA ALA A 202 -10.45 -37.23 -20.67
C ALA A 202 -10.73 -38.63 -21.25
N ALA A 203 -10.88 -38.71 -22.58
CA ALA A 203 -11.26 -39.94 -23.28
C ALA A 203 -10.14 -40.54 -24.13
N LYS A 204 -9.28 -39.70 -24.73
CA LYS A 204 -8.20 -40.15 -25.61
C LYS A 204 -7.07 -39.15 -25.65
N THR A 205 -5.84 -39.63 -25.76
CA THR A 205 -4.66 -38.76 -25.89
C THR A 205 -4.70 -37.81 -27.09
N GLY A 206 -4.23 -36.59 -26.85
CA GLY A 206 -4.22 -35.49 -27.82
C GLY A 206 -4.40 -34.13 -27.14
N LYS A 207 -4.75 -33.11 -27.91
CA LYS A 207 -5.06 -31.77 -27.38
C LYS A 207 -6.42 -31.34 -27.90
N THR A 208 -7.21 -30.72 -27.04
CA THR A 208 -8.51 -30.16 -27.42
C THR A 208 -8.71 -28.81 -26.74
N ALA A 209 -9.38 -27.89 -27.43
CA ALA A 209 -9.78 -26.63 -26.84
C ALA A 209 -11.16 -26.80 -26.21
N ILE A 210 -11.26 -26.37 -24.95
CA ILE A 210 -12.52 -26.19 -24.24
C ILE A 210 -12.92 -24.73 -24.43
N GLU A 211 -14.15 -24.52 -24.85
CA GLU A 211 -14.75 -23.21 -25.07
C GLU A 211 -15.87 -22.99 -24.06
N VAL A 212 -15.89 -21.83 -23.42
CA VAL A 212 -17.01 -21.37 -22.59
C VAL A 212 -17.55 -20.06 -23.11
N LYS A 213 -18.87 -20.00 -23.28
CA LYS A 213 -19.60 -18.76 -23.60
C LYS A 213 -20.29 -18.26 -22.35
N TRP A 214 -20.08 -16.99 -22.07
CA TRP A 214 -20.73 -16.30 -20.97
C TRP A 214 -21.08 -14.89 -21.43
N GLU A 215 -22.37 -14.58 -21.47
CA GLU A 215 -22.88 -13.33 -22.06
C GLU A 215 -22.35 -13.12 -23.49
N SER A 216 -21.63 -12.02 -23.74
CA SER A 216 -20.96 -11.72 -25.02
C SER A 216 -19.51 -12.21 -25.08
N LEU A 217 -18.99 -12.77 -23.99
CA LEU A 217 -17.63 -13.27 -23.87
C LEU A 217 -17.55 -14.74 -24.32
N THR A 218 -16.47 -15.07 -25.02
CA THR A 218 -16.06 -16.45 -25.25
C THR A 218 -14.63 -16.61 -24.79
N GLN A 219 -14.40 -17.55 -23.87
CA GLN A 219 -13.08 -17.93 -23.38
C GLN A 219 -12.71 -19.33 -23.83
N TYR A 220 -11.41 -19.58 -23.90
CA TYR A 220 -10.86 -20.86 -24.32
C TYR A 220 -9.72 -21.27 -23.41
N VAL A 221 -9.60 -22.57 -23.16
CA VAL A 221 -8.42 -23.21 -22.57
C VAL A 221 -8.08 -24.43 -23.42
N THR A 222 -6.80 -24.71 -23.62
CA THR A 222 -6.36 -25.93 -24.31
C THR A 222 -5.96 -26.95 -23.28
N ILE A 223 -6.65 -28.10 -23.27
CA ILE A 223 -6.28 -29.22 -22.40
C ILE A 223 -5.54 -30.27 -23.23
N GLU A 224 -4.41 -30.73 -22.69
CA GLU A 224 -3.67 -31.89 -23.17
C GLU A 224 -4.14 -33.14 -22.43
N VAL A 225 -4.44 -34.21 -23.17
CA VAL A 225 -4.68 -35.53 -22.61
C VAL A 225 -3.47 -36.41 -22.90
N ALA A 226 -2.84 -36.92 -21.84
CA ALA A 226 -1.68 -37.79 -21.91
C ALA A 226 -2.00 -39.20 -21.41
N GLU A 227 -1.22 -40.21 -21.83
CA GLU A 227 -1.41 -41.60 -21.38
C GLU A 227 -1.21 -41.73 -19.85
N GLN A 228 -0.23 -40.99 -19.33
CA GLN A 228 0.05 -40.85 -17.90
C GLN A 228 0.39 -39.40 -17.58
N VAL A 229 -0.08 -38.94 -16.43
CA VAL A 229 0.22 -37.61 -15.90
C VAL A 229 0.75 -37.79 -14.50
N VAL A 230 1.91 -37.20 -14.21
CA VAL A 230 2.40 -37.14 -12.83
C VAL A 230 1.53 -36.17 -12.06
N GLU A 231 0.89 -36.62 -10.98
CA GLU A 231 0.08 -35.79 -10.09
C GLU A 231 0.83 -35.43 -8.80
N GLU A 232 1.85 -36.21 -8.43
CA GLU A 232 2.77 -35.88 -7.34
C GLU A 232 4.19 -36.36 -7.70
N MET A 233 5.21 -35.59 -7.32
CA MET A 233 6.62 -35.90 -7.57
C MET A 233 7.41 -35.90 -6.25
N THR A 234 8.14 -36.99 -5.99
CA THR A 234 8.95 -37.18 -4.78
C THR A 234 10.41 -37.38 -5.17
N ILE A 235 11.30 -36.60 -4.53
CA ILE A 235 12.75 -36.68 -4.73
C ILE A 235 13.37 -37.39 -3.53
N GLU A 236 14.27 -38.34 -3.79
CA GLU A 236 15.07 -39.02 -2.77
C GLU A 236 16.58 -38.92 -3.09
N PRO A 237 17.41 -38.49 -2.12
CA PRO A 237 17.02 -37.95 -0.82
C PRO A 237 16.33 -36.57 -0.96
N SER A 238 15.45 -36.24 -0.01
CA SER A 238 14.74 -34.95 0.00
C SER A 238 15.63 -33.75 0.35
N GLU A 239 16.80 -34.01 0.92
CA GLU A 239 17.85 -33.04 1.23
C GLU A 239 19.21 -33.67 0.90
N VAL A 240 20.16 -32.84 0.48
CA VAL A 240 21.52 -33.28 0.17
C VAL A 240 22.46 -32.68 1.21
N GLU A 241 23.21 -33.53 1.91
CA GLU A 241 24.32 -33.07 2.76
C GLU A 241 25.34 -32.31 1.90
N SER A 242 26.09 -31.40 2.51
CA SER A 242 27.04 -30.60 1.74
C SER A 242 28.10 -31.47 1.06
N LEU A 243 28.34 -31.20 -0.22
CA LEU A 243 29.24 -32.01 -1.06
C LEU A 243 30.59 -31.30 -1.21
N ALA A 244 31.70 -32.01 -1.06
CA ALA A 244 33.00 -31.46 -1.44
C ALA A 244 33.14 -31.37 -2.97
N VAL A 245 33.92 -30.41 -3.47
CA VAL A 245 34.22 -30.34 -4.92
C VAL A 245 34.78 -31.67 -5.44
N GLY A 246 34.12 -32.24 -6.46
CA GLY A 246 34.44 -33.53 -7.06
C GLY A 246 33.67 -34.72 -6.48
N GLU A 247 32.96 -34.55 -5.37
CA GLU A 247 32.06 -35.54 -4.77
C GLU A 247 30.78 -35.70 -5.61
N SER A 248 30.19 -36.89 -5.52
CA SER A 248 28.98 -37.26 -6.26
C SER A 248 27.90 -37.75 -5.32
N GLN A 249 26.66 -37.44 -5.65
CA GLN A 249 25.47 -37.90 -4.96
C GLN A 249 24.47 -38.47 -5.98
N ASP A 250 23.93 -39.65 -5.69
CA ASP A 250 22.85 -40.23 -6.47
C ASP A 250 21.52 -39.66 -5.98
N ILE A 251 20.70 -39.19 -6.93
CA ILE A 251 19.37 -38.67 -6.72
C ILE A 251 18.39 -39.52 -7.54
N SER A 252 17.22 -39.79 -6.98
CA SER A 252 16.12 -40.43 -7.69
C SER A 252 14.86 -39.60 -7.56
N VAL A 253 14.04 -39.62 -8.60
CA VAL A 253 12.71 -39.05 -8.57
C VAL A 253 11.70 -40.11 -8.95
N THR A 254 10.63 -40.18 -8.17
CA THR A 254 9.45 -41.00 -8.45
C THR A 254 8.23 -40.10 -8.52
N GLY A 255 7.15 -40.60 -9.10
CA GLY A 255 5.90 -39.88 -9.08
C GLY A 255 4.71 -40.81 -9.02
N VAL A 256 3.57 -40.22 -8.73
CA VAL A 256 2.29 -40.88 -8.60
C VAL A 256 1.37 -40.35 -9.68
N ASP A 257 0.67 -41.24 -10.37
CA ASP A 257 -0.25 -40.91 -11.44
C ASP A 257 -1.66 -40.54 -10.91
N ALA A 258 -2.61 -40.23 -11.80
CA ALA A 258 -3.98 -39.89 -11.41
C ALA A 258 -4.74 -41.05 -10.70
N ALA A 259 -4.27 -42.30 -10.83
CA ALA A 259 -4.80 -43.46 -10.14
C ALA A 259 -4.31 -43.57 -8.69
N GLY A 260 -3.28 -42.81 -8.32
CA GLY A 260 -2.53 -43.03 -7.09
C GLY A 260 -1.48 -44.14 -7.23
N GLU A 261 -1.15 -44.57 -8.45
CA GLU A 261 -0.15 -45.61 -8.70
C GLU A 261 1.24 -45.00 -8.95
N GLU A 262 2.29 -45.62 -8.42
CA GLU A 262 3.66 -45.21 -8.69
C GLU A 262 4.01 -45.39 -10.17
N MET A 263 4.64 -44.38 -10.76
CA MET A 263 5.12 -44.40 -12.13
C MET A 263 6.57 -43.95 -12.23
N THR A 264 7.27 -44.54 -13.20
CA THR A 264 8.62 -44.12 -13.60
C THR A 264 8.55 -43.28 -14.87
N PHE A 265 9.31 -42.20 -14.93
CA PHE A 265 9.40 -41.31 -16.08
C PHE A 265 10.83 -40.83 -16.28
N THR A 266 11.10 -40.22 -17.44
CA THR A 266 12.38 -39.58 -17.74
C THR A 266 12.23 -38.07 -17.56
N PRO A 267 12.60 -37.50 -16.41
CA PRO A 267 12.59 -36.05 -16.19
C PRO A 267 13.76 -35.36 -16.88
N GLU A 268 13.64 -34.05 -17.04
CA GLU A 268 14.75 -33.16 -17.35
C GLU A 268 15.39 -32.65 -16.06
N TRP A 269 16.71 -32.60 -16.04
CA TRP A 269 17.50 -32.17 -14.89
C TRP A 269 18.35 -30.97 -15.29
N THR A 270 18.27 -29.88 -14.53
CA THR A 270 19.10 -28.70 -14.78
C THR A 270 19.66 -28.14 -13.48
N SER A 271 20.88 -27.63 -13.53
CA SER A 271 21.52 -26.93 -12.42
C SER A 271 21.46 -25.43 -12.73
N LYS A 272 20.89 -24.67 -11.80
CA LYS A 272 20.63 -23.24 -11.95
C LYS A 272 21.90 -22.43 -12.16
N GLU A 273 22.89 -22.69 -11.32
CA GLU A 273 24.17 -21.96 -11.29
C GLU A 273 25.27 -22.68 -12.09
N GLY A 274 24.98 -23.85 -12.65
CA GLY A 274 25.94 -24.66 -13.42
C GLY A 274 27.04 -25.31 -12.58
N ARG A 275 26.87 -25.41 -11.26
CA ARG A 275 27.89 -25.93 -10.31
C ARG A 275 27.85 -27.45 -10.19
N LEU A 276 26.83 -28.09 -10.75
CA LEU A 276 26.65 -29.54 -10.77
C LEU A 276 26.82 -30.09 -12.19
N GLU A 277 27.61 -31.15 -12.33
CA GLU A 277 27.60 -32.02 -13.50
C GLU A 277 26.54 -33.11 -13.28
N ILE A 278 25.64 -33.30 -14.23
CA ILE A 278 24.48 -34.20 -14.07
C ILE A 278 24.59 -35.35 -15.07
N GLU A 279 24.65 -36.58 -14.56
CA GLU A 279 24.59 -37.81 -15.34
C GLU A 279 23.21 -38.46 -15.14
N ALA A 280 22.23 -38.02 -15.93
CA ALA A 280 20.85 -38.49 -15.84
C ALA A 280 20.63 -39.82 -16.59
N GLN A 281 19.81 -40.69 -16.00
CA GLN A 281 19.36 -41.95 -16.56
C GLN A 281 17.88 -41.84 -17.00
N GLN A 282 17.41 -42.82 -17.78
CA GLN A 282 16.04 -42.81 -18.31
C GLN A 282 14.96 -43.21 -17.29
N ASP A 283 15.36 -43.75 -16.13
CA ASP A 283 14.49 -44.32 -15.11
C ASP A 283 14.16 -43.35 -13.96
N GLY A 284 14.46 -42.06 -14.12
CA GLY A 284 14.25 -41.07 -13.07
C GLY A 284 15.40 -40.99 -12.07
N THR A 285 16.54 -41.65 -12.32
CA THR A 285 17.74 -41.50 -11.50
C THR A 285 18.77 -40.58 -12.17
N ALA A 286 19.56 -39.88 -11.36
CA ALA A 286 20.69 -39.09 -11.82
C ALA A 286 21.82 -39.09 -10.79
N THR A 287 23.06 -39.16 -11.25
CA THR A 287 24.22 -38.86 -10.41
C THR A 287 24.60 -37.40 -10.62
N ILE A 288 24.53 -36.59 -9.56
CA ILE A 288 25.07 -35.23 -9.58
C ILE A 288 26.50 -35.26 -9.07
N LYS A 289 27.37 -34.45 -9.66
CA LYS A 289 28.76 -34.28 -9.23
C LYS A 289 29.10 -32.81 -9.05
N ALA A 290 29.59 -32.46 -7.88
CA ALA A 290 30.00 -31.11 -7.54
C ALA A 290 31.22 -30.67 -8.36
N LYS A 291 31.10 -29.54 -9.09
CA LYS A 291 32.19 -28.99 -9.92
C LYS A 291 32.82 -27.74 -9.32
N GLU A 292 32.01 -26.90 -8.70
CA GLU A 292 32.40 -25.60 -8.17
C GLU A 292 31.70 -25.36 -6.83
N GLU A 293 32.40 -24.71 -5.90
CA GLU A 293 31.88 -24.36 -4.58
C GLU A 293 30.68 -23.40 -4.63
N GLY A 294 29.84 -23.46 -3.61
CA GLY A 294 28.70 -22.58 -3.41
C GLY A 294 27.34 -23.29 -3.46
N LYS A 295 26.27 -22.52 -3.27
CA LYS A 295 24.88 -23.02 -3.36
C LYS A 295 24.44 -23.16 -4.81
N ASP A 296 23.74 -24.22 -5.14
CA ASP A 296 23.09 -24.42 -6.44
C ASP A 296 21.69 -24.98 -6.20
N THR A 297 20.79 -24.78 -7.16
CA THR A 297 19.44 -25.35 -7.13
C THR A 297 19.33 -26.31 -8.32
N LEU A 298 19.07 -27.58 -8.02
CA LEU A 298 18.77 -28.61 -9.00
C LEU A 298 17.27 -28.57 -9.30
N PHE A 299 16.92 -28.26 -10.55
CA PHE A 299 15.56 -28.36 -11.04
C PHE A 299 15.34 -29.73 -11.69
N ILE A 300 14.30 -30.42 -11.26
CA ILE A 300 13.79 -31.66 -11.85
C ILE A 300 12.41 -31.37 -12.41
N SER A 301 12.28 -31.44 -13.73
CA SER A 301 11.02 -31.15 -14.41
C SER A 301 10.52 -32.32 -15.25
N TYR A 302 9.21 -32.50 -15.26
CA TYR A 302 8.53 -33.47 -16.11
C TYR A 302 7.11 -32.98 -16.40
N GLN A 303 6.73 -32.91 -17.68
CA GLN A 303 5.48 -32.27 -18.12
C GLN A 303 5.45 -30.80 -17.68
N ASP A 304 4.43 -30.41 -16.91
CA ASP A 304 4.25 -29.10 -16.27
C ASP A 304 4.62 -29.11 -14.78
N TYR A 305 5.15 -30.24 -14.28
CA TYR A 305 5.68 -30.32 -12.92
C TYR A 305 7.16 -29.94 -12.88
N GLU A 306 7.52 -29.14 -11.88
CA GLU A 306 8.90 -28.81 -11.55
C GLU A 306 9.11 -28.93 -10.03
N LYS A 307 10.22 -29.53 -9.63
CA LYS A 307 10.68 -29.59 -8.24
C LYS A 307 12.10 -29.06 -8.15
N GLU A 308 12.37 -28.43 -7.03
CA GLU A 308 13.67 -27.85 -6.70
C GLU A 308 14.31 -28.65 -5.56
N LEU A 309 15.62 -28.86 -5.67
CA LEU A 309 16.45 -29.42 -4.61
C LEU A 309 17.70 -28.54 -4.45
N ASP A 310 17.81 -27.86 -3.32
CA ASP A 310 19.00 -27.06 -3.01
C ASP A 310 20.18 -27.98 -2.65
N VAL A 311 21.32 -27.69 -3.26
CA VAL A 311 22.58 -28.43 -3.06
C VAL A 311 23.66 -27.44 -2.67
N VAL A 312 24.35 -27.71 -1.57
CA VAL A 312 25.50 -26.90 -1.13
C VAL A 312 26.77 -27.65 -1.49
N VAL A 313 27.64 -27.01 -2.27
CA VAL A 313 28.99 -27.50 -2.53
C VAL A 313 29.97 -26.80 -1.60
N ASP A 314 30.55 -27.55 -0.68
CA ASP A 314 31.57 -27.08 0.26
C ASP A 314 32.84 -26.68 -0.48
N GLY A 315 33.38 -25.52 -0.08
CA GLY A 315 34.62 -24.97 -0.58
C GLY A 315 35.21 -23.95 0.39
N GLU A 316 35.91 -22.96 -0.13
CA GLU A 316 36.43 -21.86 0.68
C GLU A 316 35.27 -21.00 1.18
N SER A 317 34.99 -21.11 2.48
CA SER A 317 34.03 -20.25 3.16
C SER A 317 34.35 -18.77 2.98
N LYS A 318 33.31 -17.96 2.79
CA LYS A 318 33.42 -16.50 2.63
C LYS A 318 33.09 -15.80 3.94
N SER A 319 33.65 -14.62 4.12
CA SER A 319 33.39 -13.75 5.28
C SER A 319 32.85 -12.40 4.83
N ILE A 320 32.09 -11.74 5.70
CA ILE A 320 31.64 -10.36 5.50
C ILE A 320 32.26 -9.54 6.62
N ASP A 321 33.10 -8.57 6.27
CA ASP A 321 33.60 -7.54 7.18
C ASP A 321 32.75 -6.27 6.98
N ALA A 322 31.82 -6.04 7.91
CA ALA A 322 30.92 -4.89 7.89
C ALA A 322 31.42 -3.83 8.88
N GLN A 323 31.77 -2.65 8.36
CA GLN A 323 32.30 -1.52 9.11
C GLN A 323 31.38 -0.30 8.96
N VAL A 324 31.62 0.73 9.79
CA VAL A 324 30.89 1.99 9.76
C VAL A 324 31.85 3.17 9.60
N GLU A 325 31.46 4.15 8.81
CA GLU A 325 32.08 5.48 8.70
C GLU A 325 31.07 6.51 9.23
N GLY A 326 31.39 7.21 10.32
CA GLY A 326 30.43 8.04 11.07
C GLY A 326 29.90 7.31 12.31
N GLU A 327 28.76 7.76 12.86
CA GLU A 327 28.14 7.16 14.04
C GLU A 327 26.84 6.42 13.66
N GLY A 328 26.84 5.12 13.92
CA GLY A 328 25.78 4.19 13.54
C GLY A 328 26.20 2.75 13.78
N SER A 329 25.34 1.82 13.42
CA SER A 329 25.64 0.38 13.45
C SER A 329 25.16 -0.29 12.18
N VAL A 330 25.72 -1.46 11.88
CA VAL A 330 25.31 -2.31 10.76
C VAL A 330 25.05 -3.72 11.28
N THR A 331 23.97 -4.34 10.80
CA THR A 331 23.67 -5.76 11.06
C THR A 331 23.63 -6.53 9.76
N VAL A 332 24.05 -7.80 9.80
CA VAL A 332 23.99 -8.74 8.68
C VAL A 332 23.07 -9.90 9.08
N PHE A 333 22.12 -10.26 8.21
CA PHE A 333 21.21 -11.38 8.43
C PHE A 333 21.24 -12.37 7.26
N PRO A 334 21.37 -13.69 7.53
CA PRO A 334 21.63 -14.31 8.83
C PRO A 334 23.04 -13.98 9.34
N ASP A 335 23.19 -13.69 10.65
CA ASP A 335 24.49 -13.39 11.26
C ASP A 335 25.33 -14.67 11.43
N LYS A 336 26.34 -14.83 10.58
CA LYS A 336 27.26 -15.98 10.56
C LYS A 336 28.72 -15.52 10.49
N GLU A 337 29.60 -16.31 11.10
CA GLU A 337 31.04 -16.13 10.97
C GLU A 337 31.53 -16.40 9.54
N LEU A 338 30.86 -17.34 8.85
CA LEU A 338 31.23 -17.83 7.52
C LEU A 338 29.99 -18.13 6.68
N TYR A 339 30.08 -17.84 5.39
CA TYR A 339 29.01 -17.96 4.39
C TYR A 339 29.45 -18.83 3.21
N PHE A 340 28.47 -19.43 2.53
CA PHE A 340 28.71 -20.13 1.27
C PHE A 340 28.66 -19.15 0.09
N LYS A 341 29.44 -19.42 -0.96
CA LYS A 341 29.33 -18.68 -2.21
C LYS A 341 27.91 -18.77 -2.78
N GLY A 342 27.31 -17.64 -3.13
CA GLY A 342 25.92 -17.56 -3.61
C GLY A 342 24.87 -17.44 -2.49
N GLU A 343 25.27 -17.39 -1.22
CA GLU A 343 24.33 -17.21 -0.11
C GLU A 343 23.77 -15.79 -0.08
N LYS A 344 22.44 -15.66 0.06
CA LYS A 344 21.78 -14.36 0.17
C LYS A 344 21.82 -13.86 1.60
N VAL A 345 22.16 -12.59 1.77
CA VAL A 345 22.20 -11.88 3.05
C VAL A 345 21.51 -10.53 2.93
N THR A 346 20.99 -10.03 4.05
CA THR A 346 20.43 -8.69 4.20
C THR A 346 21.33 -7.88 5.11
N LEU A 347 21.72 -6.68 4.68
CA LEU A 347 22.43 -5.72 5.51
C LEU A 347 21.54 -4.54 5.82
N GLU A 348 21.53 -4.10 7.08
CA GLU A 348 20.75 -2.97 7.55
C GLU A 348 21.63 -2.04 8.38
N ALA A 349 21.57 -0.76 8.07
CA ALA A 349 22.31 0.31 8.74
C ALA A 349 21.37 1.09 9.69
N PHE A 350 21.81 1.31 10.92
CA PHE A 350 21.08 2.06 11.93
C PHE A 350 21.87 3.30 12.33
N PRO A 351 21.47 4.50 11.88
CA PRO A 351 22.11 5.75 12.31
C PRO A 351 21.94 5.99 13.81
N GLU A 352 22.96 6.53 14.47
CA GLU A 352 22.85 7.05 15.83
C GLU A 352 22.11 8.42 15.84
N GLU A 353 21.70 8.88 17.03
CA GLU A 353 21.01 10.17 17.18
C GLU A 353 21.86 11.32 16.61
N GLY A 354 21.27 12.13 15.72
CA GLY A 354 21.94 13.24 15.05
C GLY A 354 22.76 12.85 13.81
N TRP A 355 22.71 11.60 13.38
CA TRP A 355 23.33 11.11 12.15
C TRP A 355 22.28 10.55 11.19
N GLU A 356 22.57 10.59 9.91
CA GLU A 356 21.76 9.96 8.87
C GLU A 356 22.59 9.00 8.02
N PHE A 357 21.99 7.88 7.60
CA PHE A 357 22.62 6.95 6.67
C PHE A 357 22.59 7.55 5.26
N THR A 358 23.76 7.68 4.64
CA THR A 358 23.89 8.29 3.30
C THR A 358 24.16 7.27 2.21
N GLY A 359 24.70 6.10 2.56
CA GLY A 359 24.85 5.00 1.62
C GLY A 359 25.89 3.96 2.01
N TRP A 360 26.04 2.95 1.15
CA TRP A 360 27.03 1.89 1.26
C TRP A 360 28.28 2.19 0.41
N LYS A 361 29.45 1.74 0.90
CA LYS A 361 30.74 1.73 0.19
C LYS A 361 31.39 0.34 0.29
N GLY A 362 32.45 0.14 -0.49
CA GLY A 362 33.18 -1.12 -0.55
C GLY A 362 32.61 -2.02 -1.63
N ASP A 363 32.28 -3.26 -1.27
CA ASP A 363 31.65 -4.23 -2.17
C ASP A 363 30.15 -3.98 -2.39
N LEU A 364 29.56 -3.02 -1.67
CA LEU A 364 28.22 -2.50 -1.91
C LEU A 364 28.25 -1.02 -2.33
N ASN A 365 27.15 -0.57 -2.95
CA ASN A 365 26.92 0.81 -3.33
C ASN A 365 25.43 1.18 -3.24
N GLY A 366 25.13 2.47 -3.36
CA GLY A 366 23.77 2.99 -3.29
C GLY A 366 23.34 3.32 -1.86
N ASN A 367 22.07 3.67 -1.70
CA ASN A 367 21.48 4.18 -0.45
C ASN A 367 20.24 3.40 -0.01
N ASP A 368 19.98 2.24 -0.62
CA ASP A 368 18.92 1.34 -0.17
C ASP A 368 19.28 0.78 1.21
N ASN A 369 18.35 0.88 2.16
CA ASN A 369 18.53 0.38 3.52
C ASN A 369 17.18 -0.09 4.08
N PRO A 370 17.00 -1.39 4.37
CA PRO A 370 17.96 -2.48 4.23
C PRO A 370 18.31 -2.82 2.77
N VAL A 371 19.48 -3.45 2.55
CA VAL A 371 19.95 -3.92 1.24
C VAL A 371 20.12 -5.44 1.22
N ASN A 372 19.61 -6.10 0.17
CA ASN A 372 19.81 -7.54 -0.05
C ASN A 372 20.95 -7.76 -1.05
N THR A 373 21.87 -8.67 -0.73
CA THR A 373 23.00 -9.03 -1.60
C THR A 373 23.33 -10.51 -1.53
N THR A 374 24.21 -10.96 -2.43
CA THR A 374 24.70 -12.34 -2.51
C THR A 374 26.18 -12.37 -2.17
N VAL A 375 26.60 -13.30 -1.30
CA VAL A 375 28.00 -13.48 -0.90
C VAL A 375 28.74 -14.27 -1.96
N ASP A 376 29.44 -13.59 -2.86
CA ASP A 376 30.22 -14.26 -3.93
C ASP A 376 31.71 -14.44 -3.58
N ASN A 377 32.25 -13.56 -2.75
CA ASN A 377 33.64 -13.56 -2.27
C ASN A 377 33.68 -13.08 -0.81
N ASN A 378 34.88 -12.97 -0.22
CA ASN A 378 35.01 -12.17 1.00
C ASN A 378 34.60 -10.73 0.70
N MET A 379 33.69 -10.18 1.50
CA MET A 379 33.11 -8.87 1.27
C MET A 379 33.60 -7.88 2.33
N ASP A 380 34.07 -6.72 1.88
CA ASP A 380 34.40 -5.57 2.70
C ASP A 380 33.33 -4.48 2.47
N ILE A 381 32.48 -4.23 3.47
CA ILE A 381 31.32 -3.34 3.34
C ILE A 381 31.42 -2.24 4.39
N VAL A 382 31.15 -1.00 3.97
CA VAL A 382 31.14 0.16 4.87
C VAL A 382 29.79 0.88 4.77
N ALA A 383 29.07 0.97 5.89
CA ALA A 383 27.91 1.84 6.02
C ALA A 383 28.39 3.27 6.33
N VAL A 384 27.94 4.24 5.54
CA VAL A 384 28.34 5.65 5.70
C VAL A 384 27.20 6.42 6.35
N PHE A 385 27.54 7.09 7.44
CA PHE A 385 26.68 7.99 8.17
C PHE A 385 27.28 9.39 8.14
N GLU A 386 26.44 10.41 7.93
CA GLU A 386 26.85 11.81 7.99
C GLU A 386 26.06 12.54 9.09
N PRO A 387 26.67 13.50 9.79
CA PRO A 387 25.99 14.25 10.83
C PRO A 387 24.92 15.16 10.21
N ILE A 388 23.72 15.14 10.79
CA ILE A 388 22.62 16.01 10.36
C ILE A 388 22.98 17.45 10.76
N GLN A 389 22.93 18.37 9.81
CA GLN A 389 23.21 19.80 9.99
C GLN A 389 21.93 20.64 9.94
N HIS A 390 21.89 21.72 10.71
CA HIS A 390 20.81 22.70 10.73
C HIS A 390 21.33 24.13 10.60
N ASP A 391 20.60 24.95 9.86
CA ASP A 391 20.95 26.36 9.66
C ASP A 391 20.33 27.27 10.74
N LEU A 392 21.03 28.34 11.14
CA LEU A 392 20.52 29.37 12.05
C LEU A 392 20.54 30.76 11.41
N ASP A 393 19.35 31.21 11.00
CA ASP A 393 19.12 32.54 10.46
C ASP A 393 18.73 33.55 11.55
N LEU A 394 19.43 34.68 11.61
CA LEU A 394 19.18 35.74 12.60
C LEU A 394 18.90 37.08 11.92
N SER A 395 17.86 37.77 12.39
CA SER A 395 17.51 39.11 11.92
C SER A 395 17.16 40.06 13.07
N ILE A 396 17.18 41.37 12.81
CA ILE A 396 16.91 42.40 13.82
C ILE A 396 15.81 43.33 13.29
N SER A 397 14.86 43.68 14.15
CA SER A 397 13.85 44.72 13.93
C SER A 397 14.01 45.81 14.98
N GLY A 398 14.21 47.06 14.55
CA GLY A 398 14.64 48.16 15.42
C GLY A 398 16.17 48.26 15.50
N GLU A 399 16.70 48.95 16.51
CA GLU A 399 18.14 49.15 16.68
C GLU A 399 18.70 48.39 17.89
N GLY A 400 19.61 47.46 17.62
CA GLY A 400 20.23 46.60 18.62
C GLY A 400 21.23 45.62 18.00
N GLU A 401 21.71 44.68 18.80
CA GLU A 401 22.69 43.68 18.39
C GLU A 401 22.26 42.30 18.91
N ILE A 402 22.45 41.27 18.09
CA ILE A 402 22.39 39.87 18.53
C ILE A 402 23.82 39.37 18.67
N ILE A 403 24.19 38.99 19.89
CA ILE A 403 25.47 38.37 20.18
C ILE A 403 25.24 36.86 20.28
N ARG A 404 26.01 36.08 19.52
CA ARG A 404 26.02 34.61 19.57
C ARG A 404 27.38 34.08 20.00
N ASP A 405 27.39 32.92 20.65
CA ASP A 405 28.61 32.26 21.14
C ASP A 405 29.37 31.50 20.05
N SER A 406 28.72 31.13 18.94
CA SER A 406 29.32 30.54 17.75
C SER A 406 28.96 31.31 16.47
N LEU A 407 29.89 31.38 15.51
CA LEU A 407 29.65 31.99 14.19
C LEU A 407 29.57 30.94 13.07
N ALA A 408 29.30 29.67 13.40
CA ALA A 408 29.21 28.60 12.42
C ALA A 408 28.11 28.89 11.37
N ASP A 409 28.37 28.44 10.14
CA ASP A 409 27.44 28.57 9.01
C ASP A 409 26.29 27.54 9.11
N SER A 410 26.54 26.39 9.73
CA SER A 410 25.56 25.36 10.11
C SER A 410 25.92 24.77 11.48
N TYR A 411 24.97 24.07 12.12
CA TYR A 411 25.11 23.49 13.46
C TYR A 411 24.76 22.00 13.44
N ASP A 412 25.50 21.20 14.21
CA ASP A 412 25.20 19.77 14.36
C ASP A 412 23.83 19.61 15.04
N HIS A 413 23.12 18.53 14.72
CA HIS A 413 21.85 18.23 15.37
C HIS A 413 21.99 18.20 16.91
N MET A 414 21.10 18.92 17.58
CA MET A 414 21.05 19.15 19.03
C MET A 414 22.12 20.08 19.61
N ASP A 415 22.95 20.74 18.78
CA ASP A 415 23.86 21.78 19.27
C ASP A 415 23.10 22.87 20.03
N GLN A 416 23.72 23.42 21.08
CA GLN A 416 23.15 24.53 21.84
C GLN A 416 23.85 25.84 21.49
N VAL A 417 23.11 26.77 20.91
CA VAL A 417 23.59 28.12 20.56
C VAL A 417 23.08 29.13 21.58
N SER A 418 23.98 29.81 22.28
CA SER A 418 23.60 30.88 23.20
C SER A 418 23.45 32.20 22.45
N LEU A 419 22.24 32.77 22.47
CA LEU A 419 21.96 34.08 21.89
C LEU A 419 21.70 35.10 22.98
N ARG A 420 22.20 36.32 22.77
CA ARG A 420 21.96 37.47 23.65
C ARG A 420 21.59 38.71 22.85
N ALA A 421 20.43 39.28 23.15
CA ALA A 421 20.01 40.55 22.60
C ALA A 421 20.58 41.72 23.43
N ARG A 422 21.09 42.74 22.75
CA ARG A 422 21.55 43.99 23.37
C ARG A 422 20.95 45.18 22.64
N ALA A 423 20.11 45.94 23.32
CA ALA A 423 19.47 47.11 22.73
C ALA A 423 20.47 48.28 22.54
N ALA A 424 20.28 49.06 21.48
CA ALA A 424 21.00 50.32 21.26
C ALA A 424 20.48 51.44 22.18
N SER A 425 21.18 52.57 22.25
CA SER A 425 20.77 53.68 23.13
C SER A 425 19.40 54.24 22.72
N GLY A 426 18.49 54.35 23.69
CA GLY A 426 17.10 54.82 23.45
C GLY A 426 16.16 53.74 22.91
N TRP A 427 16.58 52.47 22.91
CA TRP A 427 15.78 51.32 22.56
C TRP A 427 15.79 50.29 23.71
N GLU A 428 14.70 49.55 23.86
CA GLU A 428 14.56 48.42 24.77
C GLU A 428 14.34 47.12 23.99
N PHE A 429 14.78 45.99 24.54
CA PHE A 429 14.52 44.69 23.93
C PHE A 429 13.09 44.25 24.26
N ALA A 430 12.28 44.08 23.21
CA ALA A 430 10.87 43.71 23.35
C ALA A 430 10.65 42.18 23.31
N GLY A 431 11.58 41.43 22.71
CA GLY A 431 11.53 39.97 22.66
C GLY A 431 12.02 39.36 21.35
N TRP A 432 12.14 38.04 21.35
CA TRP A 432 12.42 37.19 20.20
C TRP A 432 11.13 36.80 19.49
N LYS A 433 11.19 36.65 18.16
CA LYS A 433 10.13 36.06 17.31
C LYS A 433 10.75 35.04 16.34
N GLY A 434 9.93 34.13 15.81
CA GLY A 434 10.37 33.09 14.86
C GLY A 434 10.37 31.70 15.50
N SER A 435 11.39 30.88 15.23
CA SER A 435 11.54 29.53 15.77
C SER A 435 11.63 29.48 17.31
N TYR A 436 11.89 30.62 17.96
CA TYR A 436 11.72 30.82 19.40
C TYR A 436 10.99 32.15 19.65
N THR A 437 10.10 32.17 20.64
CA THR A 437 9.41 33.40 21.08
C THR A 437 9.51 33.53 22.60
N GLY A 438 9.98 34.68 23.07
CA GLY A 438 10.17 34.97 24.48
C GLY A 438 10.81 36.35 24.69
N ASP A 439 10.78 36.86 25.91
CA ASP A 439 11.31 38.18 26.31
C ASP A 439 12.66 38.11 27.04
N ASP A 440 13.17 36.90 27.26
CA ASP A 440 14.49 36.69 27.85
C ASP A 440 15.60 37.24 26.95
N THR A 441 16.34 38.22 27.47
CA THR A 441 17.49 38.82 26.75
C THR A 441 18.63 37.84 26.46
N ARG A 442 18.63 36.65 27.10
CA ARG A 442 19.58 35.56 26.87
C ARG A 442 18.82 34.24 26.75
N ILE A 443 19.03 33.54 25.64
CA ILE A 443 18.40 32.24 25.36
C ILE A 443 19.45 31.22 24.93
N ASN A 444 19.19 29.94 25.22
CA ASN A 444 19.95 28.82 24.68
C ASN A 444 19.04 28.08 23.71
N LEU A 445 19.43 28.04 22.45
CA LEU A 445 18.66 27.50 21.35
C LEU A 445 19.23 26.12 20.98
N VAL A 446 18.41 25.06 21.07
CA VAL A 446 18.79 23.71 20.65
C VAL A 446 18.55 23.58 19.15
N MET A 447 19.54 23.18 18.36
CA MET A 447 19.47 23.05 16.90
C MET A 447 18.91 21.67 16.50
N ASP A 448 17.61 21.44 16.71
CA ASP A 448 16.89 20.21 16.36
C ASP A 448 16.24 20.25 14.95
N GLU A 449 16.14 21.43 14.35
CA GLU A 449 15.72 21.72 12.97
C GLU A 449 16.36 23.05 12.54
N ASP A 450 16.29 23.41 11.26
CA ASP A 450 16.62 24.77 10.80
C ASP A 450 15.84 25.84 11.58
N LYS A 451 16.53 26.86 12.08
CA LYS A 451 15.93 27.90 12.91
C LYS A 451 16.11 29.29 12.33
N SER A 452 15.05 30.09 12.42
CA SER A 452 15.07 31.50 12.06
C SER A 452 14.48 32.35 13.17
N LEU A 453 15.27 33.29 13.71
CA LEU A 453 14.87 34.16 14.81
C LEU A 453 15.04 35.64 14.45
N GLN A 454 14.11 36.47 14.93
CA GLN A 454 14.20 37.92 14.88
C GLN A 454 14.25 38.51 16.28
N ALA A 455 15.27 39.31 16.60
CA ALA A 455 15.29 40.14 17.79
C ALA A 455 14.51 41.44 17.52
N VAL A 456 13.51 41.74 18.36
CA VAL A 456 12.70 42.95 18.21
C VAL A 456 13.06 43.94 19.32
N PHE A 457 13.34 45.17 18.91
CA PHE A 457 13.64 46.30 19.80
C PHE A 457 12.61 47.42 19.58
N THR A 458 12.19 48.08 20.66
CA THR A 458 11.24 49.20 20.64
C THR A 458 11.88 50.46 21.21
N ARG A 459 11.53 51.63 20.69
CA ARG A 459 12.11 52.90 21.13
C ARG A 459 11.51 53.31 22.48
N GLU A 460 12.33 53.71 23.44
CA GLU A 460 11.86 54.25 24.72
C GLU A 460 11.20 55.62 24.47
N GLU A 461 9.89 55.75 24.74
CA GLU A 461 9.17 57.02 24.58
C GLU A 461 9.42 57.93 25.78
N THR A 462 9.97 59.12 25.53
CA THR A 462 10.01 60.21 26.51
C THR A 462 8.83 61.16 26.27
N GLU A 463 7.84 61.15 27.16
CA GLU A 463 6.70 62.10 27.14
C GLU A 463 7.15 63.53 27.47
N GLN A 464 6.92 64.51 26.58
CA GLN A 464 6.71 65.93 26.94
C GLN A 464 5.75 66.66 25.96
N GLU A 465 4.94 67.54 26.57
CA GLU A 465 3.75 68.28 26.11
C GLU A 465 3.99 69.46 25.13
N GLU A 466 2.97 69.69 24.29
CA GLU A 466 2.36 70.95 23.79
C GLU A 466 3.22 72.16 23.30
N GLU A 467 2.95 72.64 22.06
CA GLU A 467 2.32 73.94 21.73
C GLU A 467 2.60 74.38 20.25
N GLU A 468 1.54 74.73 19.51
CA GLU A 468 1.56 75.57 18.27
C GLU A 468 1.55 77.08 18.67
N PRO A 469 1.80 78.14 17.82
CA PRO A 469 1.48 78.23 16.38
C PRO A 469 2.28 79.25 15.47
N GLU A 470 1.80 79.36 14.22
CA GLU A 470 1.79 80.51 13.26
C GLU A 470 3.01 80.93 12.37
N GLU A 471 2.84 80.61 11.07
CA GLU A 471 2.71 81.52 9.89
C GLU A 471 3.91 82.29 9.23
N THR A 472 3.96 82.11 7.91
CA THR A 472 4.44 82.98 6.79
C THR A 472 5.85 82.80 6.19
N GLY A 473 5.88 82.59 4.86
CA GLY A 473 6.74 83.39 3.97
C GLY A 473 7.86 82.71 3.16
N ASP A 474 7.49 81.97 2.11
CA ASP A 474 8.03 82.02 0.72
C ASP A 474 9.56 82.05 0.43
N SER A 475 10.04 80.95 -0.16
CA SER A 475 10.69 80.87 -1.51
C SER A 475 12.04 80.12 -1.61
N ARG A 476 11.99 79.11 -2.50
CA ARG A 476 13.00 78.55 -3.43
C ARG A 476 13.41 77.09 -3.23
N GLU A 477 13.14 76.37 -4.30
CA GLU A 477 13.29 74.96 -4.65
C GLU A 477 14.70 74.40 -4.44
N GLU A 478 14.77 73.13 -4.03
CA GLU A 478 15.47 72.07 -4.77
C GLU A 478 14.75 70.72 -4.48
N GLU A 479 14.51 69.96 -5.55
CA GLU A 479 13.80 68.67 -5.58
C GLU A 479 14.57 67.58 -4.82
N ASP A 480 13.87 66.74 -4.06
CA ASP A 480 14.15 65.30 -4.04
C ASP A 480 12.89 64.51 -3.66
N SER A 481 12.67 63.43 -4.41
CA SER A 481 11.41 62.69 -4.51
C SER A 481 11.20 61.71 -3.35
N TYR A 482 10.02 61.73 -2.73
CA TYR A 482 9.56 60.63 -1.87
C TYR A 482 8.57 59.74 -2.63
N GLU A 483 8.98 58.50 -2.93
CA GLU A 483 8.05 57.39 -3.18
C GLU A 483 7.60 56.79 -1.85
N PRO A 484 6.31 56.42 -1.67
CA PRO A 484 5.88 55.67 -0.50
C PRO A 484 6.31 54.20 -0.61
N SER A 485 6.96 53.68 0.44
CA SER A 485 7.31 52.27 0.56
C SER A 485 6.04 51.38 0.62
N PRO A 486 6.03 50.21 -0.05
CA PRO A 486 4.87 49.33 -0.10
C PRO A 486 4.56 48.68 1.26
N PRO A 487 3.31 48.28 1.55
CA PRO A 487 2.96 47.58 2.78
C PRO A 487 3.67 46.22 2.85
N GLU A 488 4.22 45.89 4.02
CA GLU A 488 4.92 44.62 4.23
C GLU A 488 3.98 43.41 4.08
N PRO A 489 4.48 42.28 3.55
CA PRO A 489 3.67 41.09 3.35
C PRO A 489 3.21 40.50 4.70
N THR A 490 1.90 40.24 4.82
CA THR A 490 1.31 39.54 5.96
C THR A 490 1.78 38.08 5.97
N SER A 491 2.30 37.59 7.10
CA SER A 491 2.69 36.18 7.27
C SER A 491 2.04 35.54 8.51
N TYR A 492 1.86 34.22 8.47
CA TYR A 492 1.21 33.45 9.53
C TYR A 492 2.06 32.25 9.97
N SER A 493 2.02 31.94 11.27
CA SER A 493 2.77 30.81 11.84
C SER A 493 2.05 29.47 11.70
N LEU A 494 2.78 28.41 11.38
CA LEU A 494 2.36 27.01 11.36
C LEU A 494 3.11 26.20 12.42
N SER A 495 2.38 25.62 13.38
CA SER A 495 2.92 24.74 14.43
C SER A 495 2.48 23.29 14.17
N LEU A 496 3.41 22.34 14.27
CA LEU A 496 3.19 20.92 14.00
C LEU A 496 3.50 20.10 15.27
N GLN A 497 2.68 19.09 15.55
CA GLN A 497 2.89 18.17 16.68
C GLN A 497 2.56 16.73 16.27
N SER A 498 3.28 15.73 16.78
CA SER A 498 2.89 14.33 16.65
C SER A 498 2.35 13.79 17.98
N ASN A 499 1.34 12.94 17.90
CA ASN A 499 0.75 12.23 19.02
C ASN A 499 0.82 10.72 18.72
N GLY A 500 1.72 10.01 19.39
CA GLY A 500 2.07 8.62 19.09
C GLY A 500 3.42 8.47 18.38
N GLY A 501 3.73 7.26 17.90
CA GLY A 501 5.00 6.92 17.24
C GLY A 501 5.01 7.32 15.77
N GLY A 502 5.37 8.58 15.48
CA GLY A 502 5.56 9.06 14.11
C GLY A 502 5.98 10.52 14.06
N SER A 503 6.29 11.01 12.87
CA SER A 503 6.77 12.37 12.61
C SER A 503 5.97 13.07 11.49
N ILE A 504 6.15 14.38 11.34
CA ILE A 504 5.53 15.16 10.28
C ILE A 504 6.63 15.81 9.44
N GLN A 505 6.68 15.46 8.16
CA GLN A 505 7.50 16.13 7.15
C GLN A 505 6.70 17.24 6.47
N LYS A 506 7.38 18.32 6.08
CA LYS A 506 6.79 19.42 5.30
C LYS A 506 7.64 19.71 4.07
N ASN A 507 7.00 20.04 2.96
CA ASN A 507 7.71 20.29 1.71
C ASN A 507 8.35 21.69 1.62
N LYS A 508 8.11 22.56 2.61
CA LYS A 508 8.65 23.91 2.68
C LYS A 508 9.20 24.17 4.08
N SER A 509 10.47 24.56 4.14
CA SER A 509 11.17 24.92 5.37
C SER A 509 10.59 26.19 6.01
N GLY A 510 10.81 26.36 7.32
CA GLY A 510 10.28 27.49 8.09
C GLY A 510 8.97 27.21 8.83
N SER A 511 8.65 28.05 9.81
CA SER A 511 7.46 27.97 10.68
C SER A 511 6.48 29.13 10.48
N THR A 512 6.81 30.07 9.59
CA THR A 512 5.96 31.21 9.19
C THR A 512 5.95 31.34 7.69
N PHE A 513 4.78 31.55 7.11
CA PHE A 513 4.59 31.63 5.67
C PHE A 513 3.74 32.83 5.29
N GLU A 514 4.01 33.46 4.14
CA GLU A 514 3.19 34.55 3.61
C GLU A 514 1.74 34.11 3.42
N GLU A 515 0.81 35.04 3.62
CA GLU A 515 -0.62 34.83 3.46
C GLU A 515 -0.95 34.26 2.07
N GLY A 516 -1.65 33.12 2.03
CA GLY A 516 -1.99 32.39 0.81
C GLY A 516 -0.99 31.29 0.43
N THR A 517 0.15 31.17 1.11
CA THR A 517 1.12 30.08 0.85
C THR A 517 0.51 28.72 1.18
N THR A 518 0.57 27.78 0.23
CA THR A 518 0.22 26.37 0.48
C THR A 518 1.46 25.56 0.86
N VAL A 519 1.36 24.83 1.97
CA VAL A 519 2.39 23.95 2.54
C VAL A 519 1.86 22.52 2.54
N ARG A 520 2.60 21.57 1.98
CA ARG A 520 2.26 20.15 1.99
C ARG A 520 2.91 19.50 3.21
N LEU A 521 2.10 18.80 3.99
CA LEU A 521 2.50 18.01 5.16
C LEU A 521 2.38 16.53 4.82
N THR A 522 3.28 15.72 5.34
CA THR A 522 3.28 14.26 5.20
C THR A 522 3.57 13.64 6.57
N ALA A 523 2.64 12.85 7.09
CA ALA A 523 2.82 12.07 8.30
C ALA A 523 3.61 10.81 7.96
N VAL A 524 4.65 10.53 8.75
CA VAL A 524 5.52 9.37 8.61
C VAL A 524 5.44 8.56 9.90
N PRO A 525 4.72 7.43 9.91
CA PRO A 525 4.66 6.56 11.08
C PRO A 525 6.03 5.96 11.41
N LYS A 526 6.29 5.69 12.69
CA LYS A 526 7.39 4.87 13.17
C LYS A 526 6.98 3.39 13.09
N ASP A 527 7.95 2.48 12.99
CA ASP A 527 7.69 1.04 12.99
C ASP A 527 6.75 0.58 14.11
N GLY A 528 5.75 -0.21 13.73
CA GLY A 528 4.69 -0.68 14.61
C GLY A 528 3.68 0.40 15.00
N TRP A 529 3.57 1.48 14.23
CA TRP A 529 2.52 2.50 14.37
C TRP A 529 1.92 2.82 13.01
N ASN A 530 0.62 3.10 12.99
CA ASN A 530 -0.12 3.54 11.83
C ASN A 530 -0.60 4.98 12.02
N PHE A 531 -0.49 5.79 10.97
CA PHE A 531 -1.08 7.14 10.96
C PHE A 531 -2.60 7.04 10.93
N THR A 532 -3.27 7.67 11.90
CA THR A 532 -4.73 7.60 12.04
C THR A 532 -5.43 8.87 11.60
N GLY A 533 -4.73 9.99 11.49
CA GLY A 533 -5.28 11.22 10.90
C GLY A 533 -4.73 12.51 11.47
N TRP A 534 -5.04 13.61 10.78
CA TRP A 534 -4.68 14.97 11.20
C TRP A 534 -5.75 15.58 12.11
N SER A 535 -5.32 16.45 13.01
CA SER A 535 -6.20 17.19 13.93
C SER A 535 -5.69 18.62 14.18
N GLY A 536 -6.51 19.45 14.83
CA GLY A 536 -6.22 20.87 15.05
C GLY A 536 -6.75 21.75 13.91
N SER A 537 -5.87 22.48 13.22
CA SER A 537 -6.20 23.41 12.12
C SER A 537 -6.27 22.74 10.75
N ALA A 538 -6.13 21.42 10.71
CA ALA A 538 -6.35 20.55 9.56
C ALA A 538 -7.01 19.24 10.01
N SER A 539 -7.56 18.49 9.06
CA SER A 539 -8.25 17.23 9.26
C SER A 539 -8.08 16.33 8.03
N GLY A 540 -8.26 15.03 8.20
CA GLY A 540 -8.18 14.04 7.12
C GLY A 540 -7.36 12.83 7.50
N SER A 541 -7.61 11.70 6.83
CA SER A 541 -6.94 10.41 7.03
C SER A 541 -5.78 10.17 6.07
N SER A 542 -5.69 10.96 4.98
CA SER A 542 -4.57 10.89 4.05
C SER A 542 -3.25 11.25 4.74
N ALA A 543 -2.26 10.38 4.63
CA ALA A 543 -0.92 10.60 5.19
C ALA A 543 -0.26 11.89 4.65
N SER A 544 -0.72 12.43 3.51
CA SER A 544 -0.28 13.73 3.03
C SER A 544 -1.44 14.70 2.77
N ILE A 545 -1.31 15.92 3.28
CA ILE A 545 -2.31 17.00 3.15
C ILE A 545 -1.66 18.31 2.72
N SER A 546 -2.43 19.19 2.07
CA SER A 546 -2.01 20.55 1.73
C SER A 546 -2.74 21.58 2.59
N VAL A 547 -2.00 22.51 3.17
CA VAL A 547 -2.50 23.50 4.12
C VAL A 547 -2.17 24.91 3.61
N THR A 548 -3.20 25.71 3.34
CA THR A 548 -3.03 27.11 2.91
C THR A 548 -3.00 28.06 4.11
N MET A 549 -1.99 28.91 4.17
CA MET A 549 -1.72 29.82 5.29
C MET A 549 -2.55 31.09 5.17
N ASN A 550 -3.77 31.06 5.69
CA ASN A 550 -4.73 32.17 5.75
C ASN A 550 -4.99 32.68 7.18
N GLY A 551 -4.13 32.27 8.11
CA GLY A 551 -4.21 32.53 9.55
C GLY A 551 -3.19 31.68 10.28
N LYS A 552 -2.95 31.97 11.57
CA LYS A 552 -2.13 31.09 12.44
C LYS A 552 -2.75 29.69 12.49
N LYS A 553 -1.94 28.65 12.23
CA LYS A 553 -2.37 27.24 12.25
C LYS A 553 -1.54 26.40 13.21
N SER A 554 -2.20 25.47 13.88
CA SER A 554 -1.59 24.42 14.71
C SER A 554 -2.20 23.09 14.32
N ILE A 555 -1.38 22.14 13.85
CA ILE A 555 -1.81 20.88 13.25
C ILE A 555 -1.08 19.74 13.96
N GLN A 556 -1.82 18.68 14.29
CA GLN A 556 -1.29 17.49 14.95
C GLN A 556 -1.53 16.24 14.10
N ALA A 557 -0.50 15.43 13.89
CA ALA A 557 -0.60 14.08 13.33
C ALA A 557 -0.82 13.06 14.45
N ASN A 558 -1.84 12.23 14.32
CA ASN A 558 -2.12 11.16 15.27
C ASN A 558 -1.64 9.83 14.70
N PHE A 559 -0.99 9.05 15.55
CA PHE A 559 -0.50 7.71 15.25
C PHE A 559 -1.01 6.76 16.32
N GLU A 560 -1.44 5.58 15.92
CA GLU A 560 -1.88 4.50 16.80
C GLU A 560 -0.95 3.30 16.64
N LYS A 561 -0.58 2.66 17.75
CA LYS A 561 0.33 1.52 17.72
C LYS A 561 -0.36 0.35 17.01
N GLU A 562 0.30 -0.21 16.01
CA GLU A 562 -0.16 -1.40 15.32
C GLU A 562 -0.23 -2.56 16.34
N PRO A 563 -1.35 -3.32 16.38
CA PRO A 563 -1.41 -4.49 17.22
C PRO A 563 -0.34 -5.49 16.76
N GLU A 564 0.38 -6.10 17.70
CA GLU A 564 1.33 -7.17 17.36
C GLU A 564 0.58 -8.26 16.57
N PRO A 565 1.16 -8.75 15.45
CA PRO A 565 0.52 -9.82 14.69
C PRO A 565 0.32 -11.01 15.62
N GLU A 566 -0.90 -11.51 15.69
CA GLU A 566 -1.15 -12.79 16.36
C GLU A 566 -0.29 -13.85 15.64
N PRO A 567 0.42 -14.72 16.38
CA PRO A 567 1.22 -15.76 15.76
C PRO A 567 0.30 -16.59 14.86
N GLU A 568 0.73 -16.84 13.63
CA GLU A 568 -0.06 -17.67 12.72
C GLU A 568 -0.45 -18.99 13.41
N PRO A 569 -1.72 -19.42 13.30
CA PRO A 569 -2.18 -20.62 13.97
C PRO A 569 -1.38 -21.80 13.45
N LYS A 570 -0.69 -22.50 14.36
CA LYS A 570 0.09 -23.68 14.00
C LYS A 570 -0.82 -24.70 13.32
N THR A 571 -0.45 -25.10 12.11
CA THR A 571 -1.12 -26.17 11.38
C THR A 571 -0.37 -27.48 11.60
N TYR A 572 -1.12 -28.56 11.76
CA TYR A 572 -0.58 -29.90 11.91
C TYR A 572 -1.13 -30.81 10.83
N SER A 573 -0.28 -31.68 10.29
CA SER A 573 -0.66 -32.64 9.25
C SER A 573 -1.19 -33.95 9.85
N LEU A 574 -2.09 -34.63 9.12
CA LEU A 574 -2.55 -35.97 9.41
C LEU A 574 -2.08 -36.92 8.31
N SER A 575 -1.26 -37.89 8.67
CA SER A 575 -0.89 -39.01 7.81
C SER A 575 -1.77 -40.23 8.09
N THR A 576 -2.18 -40.93 7.03
CA THR A 576 -3.04 -42.12 7.14
C THR A 576 -2.38 -43.32 6.49
N SER A 577 -2.55 -44.51 7.08
CA SER A 577 -2.06 -45.78 6.52
C SER A 577 -3.10 -46.88 6.70
N VAL A 578 -3.02 -47.94 5.90
CA VAL A 578 -3.97 -49.06 5.96
C VAL A 578 -3.22 -50.38 6.10
N VAL A 579 -3.73 -51.28 6.93
CA VAL A 579 -3.31 -52.69 7.00
C VAL A 579 -4.49 -53.56 6.58
N GLY A 580 -4.33 -54.36 5.52
CA GLY A 580 -5.42 -55.07 4.85
C GLY A 580 -5.95 -54.29 3.64
N PHE A 581 -7.16 -54.61 3.17
CA PHE A 581 -7.77 -53.93 2.01
C PHE A 581 -8.98 -53.08 2.43
N GLY A 582 -8.85 -51.77 2.20
CA GLY A 582 -9.85 -50.76 2.53
C GLY A 582 -9.30 -49.34 2.29
N LYS A 583 -10.11 -48.32 2.55
CA LYS A 583 -9.72 -46.90 2.43
C LYS A 583 -9.98 -46.17 3.75
N ILE A 584 -9.20 -45.13 4.00
CA ILE A 584 -9.51 -44.12 5.02
C ILE A 584 -10.00 -42.87 4.29
N ASN A 585 -11.17 -42.38 4.66
CA ASN A 585 -11.65 -41.07 4.27
C ASN A 585 -11.49 -40.13 5.46
N ALA A 586 -10.60 -39.15 5.34
CA ALA A 586 -10.41 -38.09 6.32
C ALA A 586 -11.16 -36.83 5.87
N SER A 587 -11.78 -36.11 6.80
CA SER A 587 -12.49 -34.86 6.48
C SER A 587 -11.56 -33.74 5.99
N ARG A 588 -10.26 -33.83 6.27
CA ARG A 588 -9.16 -32.95 5.84
C ARG A 588 -7.81 -33.62 6.12
N THR A 589 -6.74 -33.18 5.46
CA THR A 589 -5.37 -33.72 5.61
C THR A 589 -4.48 -32.91 6.56
N SER A 590 -4.93 -31.72 6.97
CA SER A 590 -4.31 -30.89 8.00
C SER A 590 -5.38 -30.07 8.73
N ALA A 591 -5.08 -29.58 9.93
CA ALA A 591 -5.96 -28.66 10.67
C ALA A 591 -5.15 -27.75 11.60
N GLN A 592 -5.75 -26.66 12.07
CA GLN A 592 -5.13 -25.78 13.07
C GLN A 592 -5.06 -26.47 14.44
N GLU A 593 -4.12 -26.03 15.28
CA GLU A 593 -3.98 -26.51 16.66
C GLU A 593 -5.31 -26.42 17.43
N GLY A 594 -5.77 -27.55 17.97
CA GLY A 594 -7.03 -27.70 18.69
C GLY A 594 -8.25 -28.02 17.82
N GLU A 595 -8.18 -27.88 16.49
CA GLU A 595 -9.23 -28.37 15.60
C GLU A 595 -9.24 -29.90 15.58
N SER A 596 -10.36 -30.48 15.14
CA SER A 596 -10.50 -31.93 15.07
C SER A 596 -10.74 -32.43 13.64
N ILE A 597 -10.01 -33.48 13.26
CA ILE A 597 -10.18 -34.19 12.00
C ILE A 597 -10.97 -35.47 12.25
N THR A 598 -11.99 -35.71 11.44
CA THR A 598 -12.74 -36.98 11.49
C THR A 598 -12.24 -37.92 10.41
N VAL A 599 -11.89 -39.14 10.81
CA VAL A 599 -11.50 -40.23 9.92
C VAL A 599 -12.56 -41.32 9.89
N LYS A 600 -12.77 -41.92 8.72
CA LYS A 600 -13.74 -43.00 8.50
C LYS A 600 -13.10 -44.11 7.70
N ALA A 601 -13.15 -45.33 8.23
CA ALA A 601 -12.68 -46.53 7.57
C ALA A 601 -13.78 -47.08 6.65
N ILE A 602 -13.42 -47.37 5.41
CA ILE A 602 -14.29 -47.92 4.36
C ILE A 602 -13.68 -49.26 3.92
N PRO A 603 -14.21 -50.41 4.39
CA PRO A 603 -13.71 -51.72 3.98
C PRO A 603 -13.93 -51.97 2.48
N ALA A 604 -13.00 -52.71 1.84
CA ALA A 604 -13.20 -53.22 0.48
C ALA A 604 -14.21 -54.39 0.47
N GLU A 605 -14.67 -54.82 -0.71
CA GLU A 605 -15.58 -55.96 -0.83
C GLU A 605 -14.94 -57.23 -0.23
N GLY A 606 -15.67 -57.91 0.68
CA GLY A 606 -15.18 -59.09 1.38
C GLY A 606 -14.24 -58.81 2.57
N TRP A 607 -14.08 -57.55 2.97
CA TRP A 607 -13.27 -57.15 4.13
C TRP A 607 -14.13 -56.42 5.17
N ARG A 608 -13.74 -56.50 6.45
CA ARG A 608 -14.35 -55.71 7.53
C ARG A 608 -13.30 -54.92 8.30
N PHE A 609 -13.72 -53.75 8.78
CA PHE A 609 -12.90 -52.92 9.67
C PHE A 609 -12.74 -53.60 11.04
N VAL A 610 -11.51 -53.60 11.56
CA VAL A 610 -11.14 -54.19 12.84
C VAL A 610 -10.93 -53.11 13.89
N GLU A 611 -9.94 -52.25 13.71
CA GLU A 611 -9.57 -51.23 14.69
C GLU A 611 -8.74 -50.08 14.07
N TRP A 612 -8.74 -48.95 14.77
CA TRP A 612 -7.78 -47.87 14.56
C TRP A 612 -6.53 -48.08 15.43
N ARG A 613 -5.37 -47.75 14.88
CA ARG A 613 -4.07 -47.68 15.59
C ARG A 613 -3.40 -46.33 15.33
N GLY A 614 -2.41 -45.99 16.14
CA GLY A 614 -1.71 -44.69 16.10
C GLY A 614 -2.41 -43.66 16.97
N ASP A 615 -2.59 -42.45 16.45
CA ASP A 615 -3.23 -41.32 17.14
C ASP A 615 -4.76 -41.38 17.16
N ALA A 616 -5.36 -42.32 16.41
CA ALA A 616 -6.73 -42.78 16.59
C ALA A 616 -6.69 -44.20 17.15
N VAL A 617 -7.52 -44.47 18.15
CA VAL A 617 -7.67 -45.81 18.74
C VAL A 617 -9.14 -46.16 18.92
N GLY A 618 -9.50 -47.41 18.65
CA GLY A 618 -10.83 -47.94 18.90
C GLY A 618 -11.41 -48.76 17.76
N TYR A 619 -12.61 -49.30 17.98
CA TYR A 619 -13.26 -50.30 17.11
C TYR A 619 -14.43 -49.71 16.29
N SER A 620 -14.68 -48.41 16.40
CA SER A 620 -15.68 -47.72 15.61
C SER A 620 -15.14 -47.39 14.23
N SER A 621 -15.91 -47.62 13.17
CA SER A 621 -15.52 -47.31 11.78
C SER A 621 -15.33 -45.82 11.50
N SER A 622 -15.59 -44.95 12.48
CA SER A 622 -15.27 -43.53 12.46
C SER A 622 -14.66 -43.10 13.79
N SER A 623 -13.67 -42.21 13.74
CA SER A 623 -12.99 -41.62 14.88
C SER A 623 -12.71 -40.14 14.63
N THR A 624 -12.62 -39.35 15.71
CA THR A 624 -12.28 -37.93 15.67
C THR A 624 -10.99 -37.71 16.43
N ILE A 625 -10.05 -36.96 15.85
CA ILE A 625 -8.71 -36.73 16.35
C ILE A 625 -8.54 -35.22 16.52
N THR A 626 -8.14 -34.76 17.70
CA THR A 626 -7.78 -33.36 17.92
C THR A 626 -6.32 -33.13 17.53
N MET A 627 -6.07 -32.07 16.77
CA MET A 627 -4.74 -31.75 16.23
C MET A 627 -3.96 -30.91 17.25
N ASP A 628 -3.09 -31.54 18.03
CA ASP A 628 -2.15 -30.89 18.97
C ASP A 628 -0.67 -31.16 18.58
N GLY A 629 -0.46 -31.64 17.36
CA GLY A 629 0.80 -32.08 16.78
C GLY A 629 0.52 -32.80 15.46
N ASN A 630 1.56 -33.07 14.64
CA ASN A 630 1.40 -33.94 13.47
C ASN A 630 0.91 -35.31 13.92
N LYS A 631 -0.14 -35.82 13.28
CA LYS A 631 -0.83 -37.06 13.64
C LYS A 631 -0.62 -38.13 12.60
N GLN A 632 -0.61 -39.38 13.04
CA GLN A 632 -0.62 -40.56 12.19
C GLN A 632 -1.67 -41.55 12.65
N VAL A 633 -2.50 -42.02 11.72
CA VAL A 633 -3.51 -43.06 12.01
C VAL A 633 -3.45 -44.21 11.02
N THR A 634 -3.70 -45.40 11.54
CA THR A 634 -3.75 -46.63 10.74
C THR A 634 -5.10 -47.31 10.90
N ALA A 635 -5.80 -47.60 9.79
CA ALA A 635 -6.98 -48.45 9.81
C ALA A 635 -6.59 -49.90 9.52
N VAL A 636 -7.04 -50.82 10.37
CA VAL A 636 -6.80 -52.26 10.19
C VAL A 636 -8.08 -52.92 9.69
N PHE A 637 -7.98 -53.67 8.60
CA PHE A 637 -9.04 -54.46 8.00
C PHE A 637 -8.64 -55.95 7.97
N GLU A 638 -9.63 -56.83 8.03
CA GLU A 638 -9.44 -58.28 7.85
C GLU A 638 -10.49 -58.85 6.91
N GLU A 639 -10.14 -59.92 6.19
CA GLU A 639 -11.03 -60.65 5.29
C GLU A 639 -12.19 -61.29 6.09
N GLU A 640 -13.41 -61.25 5.53
CA GLU A 640 -14.63 -61.77 6.17
C GLU A 640 -14.76 -63.30 6.21
#